data_AF-A0A7J0GLT7-F1
#
_entry.id   AF-A0A7J0GLT7-F1
#
_cell.length_a   1.000
_cell.length_b   1.000
_cell.length_c   1.000
_cell.angle_alpha   90.00
_cell.angle_beta   90.00
_cell.angle_gamma   90.00
#
_symmetry.space_group_name_H-M   'P 1'
#
loop_
_entity.id
_entity.type
_entity.pdbx_description
1 polymer ?
#
loop_
_entity_poly.entity_id
_entity_poly.type
_entity_poly.pdbx_seq_one_letter_code
_entity_poly.pdbx_strand_id
1 'polypeptide(L)'
;MYILFGLRAVLLSSLVGMRANDDGSPHILLRELLRHAVDITTRPYVPGSHLQISHLLDFSSSPITKGKEFAPDCGTKEEEQPPIPDKKISTATLLTVPQLSSASPPVISDHLSAHHLRRGIYALTKERDTLRREQSKKSDAAALLKEKDEIINQVMAEGEELSKKQASQESQIRKLRAQIRELEEEKKGLTTKIQVEENKVESIKRDKAETENLLQETIEKHQAELADQKEFYSNALNAAKEAEALAEARANNEAKIESENRLREAEERETMLVQALEETRQTLSRKEQQAVFREDMLRKDIEDLQKRYQETTRRRAEAWAAVERSLNSRLQEEEAKAAAAEERERSVNERLSQTLSRINVLEAQISCLRAEQTQFSRSLEKERQRAAENRQEYLSAKEEADTHEGRVSQLQEEIRELRRKNKEDLQEALTHRELLQKEIDREKAARLELERTAHLQPSTVSNRSPITRQKSGFENGNLTRKLSSASSLSSMEESFFLQASLDSSNSFSERRNPGETVTSPYFVKSMTPSAFETMLRQKEGELASYMSRLASMESIRDSLAEELVKMTAQCEKLGAEAAILPGVRAELEALRRRHSAALELMGERDEELEELRADIVDLKEMYREQVNLLVNKIQVVNSR
;
A
#
# COMPACT_ATOMS: atom_id res chain seq x y z
N MET A 1 -45.14 5.16 7.56
CA MET A 1 -44.49 4.92 6.25
C MET A 1 -42.96 4.88 6.32
N TYR A 2 -42.28 5.93 6.81
CA TYR A 2 -40.80 6.04 6.74
C TYR A 2 -39.98 4.81 7.20
N ILE A 3 -40.41 4.10 8.25
CA ILE A 3 -39.70 2.91 8.76
C ILE A 3 -39.62 1.77 7.71
N LEU A 4 -40.65 1.59 6.86
CA LEU A 4 -40.61 0.58 5.79
C LEU A 4 -39.64 0.96 4.66
N PHE A 5 -39.38 2.26 4.45
CA PHE A 5 -38.43 2.70 3.43
C PHE A 5 -36.98 2.38 3.81
N GLY A 6 -36.62 2.58 5.09
CA GLY A 6 -35.30 2.20 5.61
C GLY A 6 -35.02 0.69 5.50
N LEU A 7 -35.97 -0.14 5.94
CA LEU A 7 -35.87 -1.60 5.81
C LEU A 7 -35.76 -2.06 4.36
N ARG A 8 -36.49 -1.43 3.43
CA ARG A 8 -36.42 -1.77 2.00
C ARG A 8 -35.07 -1.39 1.38
N ALA A 9 -34.45 -0.29 1.80
CA ALA A 9 -33.11 0.10 1.37
C ALA A 9 -32.04 -0.90 1.85
N VAL A 10 -32.04 -1.26 3.14
CA VAL A 10 -31.09 -2.24 3.71
C VAL A 10 -31.22 -3.61 3.05
N LEU A 11 -32.44 -4.09 2.81
CA LEU A 11 -32.69 -5.34 2.08
C LEU A 11 -32.20 -5.29 0.63
N LEU A 12 -32.38 -4.16 -0.08
CA LEU A 12 -31.87 -4.00 -1.45
C LEU A 12 -30.34 -3.97 -1.50
N SER A 13 -29.67 -3.27 -0.58
CA SER A 13 -28.21 -3.29 -0.48
C SER A 13 -27.66 -4.69 -0.20
N SER A 14 -28.32 -5.45 0.68
CA SER A 14 -27.95 -6.84 0.98
C SER A 14 -28.16 -7.77 -0.22
N LEU A 15 -29.26 -7.60 -0.97
CA LEU A 15 -29.56 -8.42 -2.16
C LEU A 15 -28.59 -8.15 -3.32
N VAL A 16 -28.12 -6.91 -3.49
CA VAL A 16 -27.08 -6.57 -4.47
C VAL A 16 -25.71 -7.14 -4.06
N GLY A 17 -25.38 -7.10 -2.77
CA GLY A 17 -24.13 -7.67 -2.25
C GLY A 17 -23.99 -9.18 -2.41
N MET A 18 -25.12 -9.92 -2.52
CA MET A 18 -25.12 -11.39 -2.66
C MET A 18 -25.11 -11.91 -4.11
N ARG A 19 -25.04 -11.03 -5.13
CA ARG A 19 -25.12 -11.45 -6.55
C ARG A 19 -24.01 -10.90 -7.45
N ALA A 20 -22.88 -10.51 -6.86
CA ALA A 20 -21.70 -10.04 -7.57
C ALA A 20 -20.68 -11.17 -7.85
N ASN A 21 -21.16 -12.26 -8.45
CA ASN A 21 -20.36 -13.21 -9.22
C ASN A 21 -20.99 -13.31 -10.62
N ASP A 22 -20.14 -13.52 -11.63
CA ASP A 22 -20.44 -13.72 -13.05
C ASP A 22 -21.01 -12.50 -13.83
N ASP A 23 -20.11 -11.90 -14.61
CA ASP A 23 -20.26 -11.17 -15.89
C ASP A 23 -21.41 -10.15 -16.15
N GLY A 24 -21.03 -8.91 -16.49
CA GLY A 24 -21.74 -8.11 -17.52
C GLY A 24 -22.15 -6.66 -17.21
N SER A 25 -21.34 -5.69 -17.66
CA SER A 25 -21.74 -4.34 -18.12
C SER A 25 -22.72 -3.46 -17.28
N PRO A 26 -22.22 -2.52 -16.45
CA PRO A 26 -23.05 -1.62 -15.65
C PRO A 26 -23.51 -0.30 -16.34
N HIS A 27 -23.27 -0.12 -17.64
CA HIS A 27 -23.24 1.21 -18.28
C HIS A 27 -24.59 1.91 -18.57
N ILE A 28 -25.74 1.23 -18.41
CA ILE A 28 -27.04 1.77 -18.83
C ILE A 28 -27.75 2.55 -17.70
N LEU A 29 -27.69 2.06 -16.45
CA LEU A 29 -28.50 2.60 -15.34
C LEU A 29 -27.98 3.93 -14.76
N LEU A 30 -26.70 4.27 -14.95
CA LEU A 30 -26.15 5.54 -14.46
C LEU A 30 -26.72 6.77 -15.20
N ARG A 31 -27.27 6.59 -16.41
CA ARG A 31 -27.62 7.68 -17.32
C ARG A 31 -28.96 8.34 -17.03
N GLU A 32 -29.85 7.67 -16.28
CA GLU A 32 -31.15 8.24 -15.86
C GLU A 32 -31.04 9.00 -14.53
N LEU A 33 -30.24 8.51 -13.58
CA LEU A 33 -30.03 9.16 -12.28
C LEU A 33 -29.43 10.58 -12.39
N LEU A 34 -28.60 10.83 -13.41
CA LEU A 34 -27.99 12.15 -13.64
C LEU A 34 -28.93 13.19 -14.27
N ARG A 35 -30.17 12.84 -14.65
CA ARG A 35 -31.15 13.78 -15.23
C ARG A 35 -32.05 14.51 -14.24
N HIS A 36 -32.06 14.12 -12.97
CA HIS A 36 -32.95 14.71 -11.94
C HIS A 36 -32.23 15.61 -10.91
N ALA A 37 -30.96 15.93 -11.12
CA ALA A 37 -30.13 16.74 -10.22
C ALA A 37 -29.70 18.10 -10.80
N VAL A 38 -30.37 18.60 -11.85
CA VAL A 38 -30.06 19.88 -12.50
C VAL A 38 -31.25 20.83 -12.40
N ASP A 39 -31.40 21.45 -11.23
CA ASP A 39 -32.08 22.74 -11.05
C ASP A 39 -31.73 23.32 -9.66
N ILE A 40 -31.84 24.65 -9.49
CA ILE A 40 -31.48 25.42 -8.27
C ILE A 40 -29.96 25.37 -7.98
N THR A 41 -29.11 26.34 -8.36
CA THR A 41 -29.21 27.81 -8.22
C THR A 41 -28.56 28.57 -9.39
N THR A 42 -28.85 29.87 -9.53
CA THR A 42 -28.25 30.72 -10.57
C THR A 42 -27.78 32.11 -10.09
N ARG A 43 -26.69 32.56 -10.74
CA ARG A 43 -26.25 33.97 -10.96
C ARG A 43 -25.54 34.74 -9.81
N PRO A 44 -24.74 35.79 -10.16
CA PRO A 44 -23.47 36.08 -9.47
C PRO A 44 -23.34 37.53 -8.95
N TYR A 45 -22.15 37.90 -8.45
CA TYR A 45 -21.80 39.29 -8.15
C TYR A 45 -20.32 39.63 -8.42
N VAL A 46 -20.05 40.74 -9.11
CA VAL A 46 -18.73 41.37 -9.34
C VAL A 46 -18.94 42.88 -9.50
N PRO A 47 -18.36 43.72 -8.63
CA PRO A 47 -17.40 44.77 -9.07
C PRO A 47 -16.28 45.01 -8.01
N GLY A 48 -15.18 45.75 -8.23
CA GLY A 48 -14.70 46.49 -9.42
C GLY A 48 -13.63 47.55 -9.04
N SER A 49 -12.88 48.05 -10.04
CA SER A 49 -12.12 49.33 -10.10
C SER A 49 -11.09 49.73 -9.02
N HIS A 50 -9.82 49.90 -9.46
CA HIS A 50 -8.98 51.13 -9.41
C HIS A 50 -7.62 50.77 -10.06
N LEU A 51 -7.06 51.37 -11.12
CA LEU A 51 -7.18 52.67 -11.80
C LEU A 51 -6.38 53.82 -11.13
N GLN A 52 -5.12 53.99 -11.54
CA GLN A 52 -4.43 55.29 -11.62
C GLN A 52 -3.25 55.29 -12.61
N ILE A 53 -2.87 56.47 -13.12
CA ILE A 53 -1.91 56.74 -14.20
C ILE A 53 -1.15 58.06 -13.88
N SER A 54 0.05 58.24 -14.47
CA SER A 54 0.84 59.50 -14.62
C SER A 54 1.39 60.20 -13.37
N HIS A 55 2.70 60.49 -13.38
CA HIS A 55 3.36 61.81 -13.59
C HIS A 55 4.90 61.58 -13.60
N LEU A 56 5.82 62.18 -14.38
CA LEU A 56 6.01 63.43 -15.16
C LEU A 56 6.67 64.63 -14.45
N LEU A 57 7.91 64.93 -14.91
CA LEU A 57 8.67 66.20 -15.00
C LEU A 57 9.54 66.74 -13.83
N ASP A 58 10.80 67.01 -14.20
CA ASP A 58 11.66 68.21 -14.01
C ASP A 58 11.93 68.78 -12.59
N PHE A 59 13.17 69.20 -12.24
CA PHE A 59 13.81 70.44 -12.77
C PHE A 59 15.34 70.53 -12.54
N SER A 60 16.02 71.32 -13.40
CA SER A 60 17.28 72.14 -13.27
C SER A 60 18.32 71.87 -12.14
N SER A 61 19.64 72.10 -12.33
CA SER A 61 20.24 73.39 -12.75
C SER A 61 21.74 73.37 -13.12
N SER A 62 22.19 74.34 -13.94
CA SER A 62 23.60 74.67 -14.27
C SER A 62 24.22 75.70 -13.27
N PRO A 63 25.49 76.22 -13.38
CA PRO A 63 25.86 77.22 -14.43
C PRO A 63 27.37 77.54 -14.79
N ILE A 64 27.60 78.04 -16.03
CA ILE A 64 28.38 79.26 -16.42
C ILE A 64 29.95 79.34 -16.44
N THR A 65 30.50 79.28 -17.68
CA THR A 65 31.60 80.14 -18.29
C THR A 65 33.06 80.05 -17.77
N LYS A 66 34.14 80.59 -18.42
CA LYS A 66 34.34 81.57 -19.53
C LYS A 66 35.50 81.17 -20.47
N GLY A 67 35.56 81.78 -21.66
CA GLY A 67 36.77 81.86 -22.52
C GLY A 67 37.29 83.30 -22.68
N LYS A 68 38.39 83.51 -23.40
CA LYS A 68 38.91 84.85 -23.77
C LYS A 68 39.92 84.81 -24.93
N GLU A 69 39.88 85.80 -25.82
CA GLU A 69 40.88 86.11 -26.86
C GLU A 69 41.78 87.28 -26.42
N PHE A 70 42.96 87.44 -27.05
CA PHE A 70 43.35 88.62 -27.88
C PHE A 70 44.82 88.52 -28.37
N ALA A 71 45.16 89.26 -29.44
CA ALA A 71 46.52 89.45 -30.00
C ALA A 71 47.11 90.84 -29.54
N PRO A 72 48.12 91.55 -30.15
CA PRO A 72 48.58 91.53 -31.57
C PRO A 72 50.07 91.84 -31.93
N ASP A 73 50.37 91.72 -33.23
CA ASP A 73 51.18 92.61 -34.14
C ASP A 73 52.73 92.74 -34.24
N CYS A 74 53.16 92.96 -35.51
CA CYS A 74 54.40 93.59 -36.07
C CYS A 74 55.83 93.08 -35.69
N GLY A 75 56.87 93.14 -36.55
CA GLY A 75 56.98 93.44 -38.00
C GLY A 75 58.43 93.78 -38.48
N THR A 76 58.69 93.78 -39.80
CA THR A 76 59.90 94.31 -40.56
C THR A 76 61.24 93.55 -40.49
N LYS A 77 62.22 93.65 -41.44
CA LYS A 77 62.28 93.74 -42.94
C LYS A 77 63.78 93.68 -43.42
N GLU A 78 64.04 93.21 -44.65
CA GLU A 78 65.09 93.63 -45.64
C GLU A 78 66.60 93.82 -45.32
N GLU A 79 67.45 92.99 -45.96
CA GLU A 79 68.30 93.30 -47.16
C GLU A 79 69.71 94.00 -47.09
N GLU A 80 70.64 93.45 -47.93
CA GLU A 80 71.87 94.00 -48.58
C GLU A 80 73.19 94.44 -47.87
N GLN A 81 74.26 94.53 -48.71
CA GLN A 81 75.66 94.96 -48.48
C GLN A 81 76.03 96.08 -49.51
N PRO A 82 77.28 96.64 -49.63
CA PRO A 82 78.45 96.63 -48.71
C PRO A 82 79.22 97.94 -48.32
N PRO A 83 79.27 99.08 -49.06
CA PRO A 83 80.55 99.38 -49.73
C PRO A 83 81.44 100.56 -49.24
N ILE A 84 82.75 100.38 -49.49
CA ILE A 84 83.87 101.34 -49.68
C ILE A 84 83.48 102.61 -50.49
N PRO A 85 84.12 103.80 -50.35
CA PRO A 85 85.49 104.01 -50.90
C PRO A 85 86.37 105.18 -50.33
N ASP A 86 87.52 105.42 -51.00
CA ASP A 86 88.24 106.72 -51.22
C ASP A 86 89.24 107.35 -50.19
N LYS A 87 90.25 108.17 -50.59
CA LYS A 87 91.19 108.18 -51.77
C LYS A 87 92.27 109.32 -51.65
N LYS A 88 93.52 109.03 -52.05
CA LYS A 88 94.52 109.94 -52.72
C LYS A 88 95.20 111.13 -51.96
N ILE A 89 96.20 111.71 -52.68
CA ILE A 89 96.95 112.99 -52.52
C ILE A 89 98.24 112.86 -51.66
N SER A 90 99.50 113.06 -52.10
CA SER A 90 100.20 113.66 -53.28
C SER A 90 100.68 115.12 -53.17
N THR A 91 102.00 115.31 -52.91
CA THR A 91 102.90 116.45 -53.27
C THR A 91 104.33 116.06 -52.82
N ALA A 92 105.48 116.22 -53.50
CA ALA A 92 105.99 116.97 -54.66
C ALA A 92 106.40 118.45 -54.43
N THR A 93 107.61 118.84 -54.90
CA THR A 93 108.02 120.14 -55.53
C THR A 93 109.37 120.78 -55.06
N LEU A 94 110.45 120.70 -55.91
CA LEU A 94 111.40 121.75 -56.44
C LEU A 94 112.14 122.76 -55.47
N LEU A 95 113.27 123.48 -55.77
CA LEU A 95 114.30 123.54 -56.87
C LEU A 95 115.56 124.44 -56.50
N THR A 96 116.58 124.50 -57.39
CA THR A 96 117.63 125.59 -57.62
C THR A 96 118.71 125.87 -56.53
N VAL A 97 120.05 126.05 -56.72
CA VAL A 97 120.98 126.55 -57.79
C VAL A 97 120.93 128.09 -57.95
N PRO A 98 122.02 128.94 -57.90
CA PRO A 98 123.24 128.89 -58.77
C PRO A 98 124.62 129.55 -58.35
N GLN A 99 125.71 129.10 -59.01
CA GLN A 99 126.90 129.77 -59.65
C GLN A 99 127.74 131.02 -59.17
N LEU A 100 129.09 130.89 -59.33
CA LEU A 100 130.08 131.67 -60.18
C LEU A 100 131.21 132.61 -59.63
N SER A 101 132.40 132.50 -60.29
CA SER A 101 133.57 133.44 -60.43
C SER A 101 134.48 133.74 -59.21
N SER A 102 135.80 134.06 -59.29
CA SER A 102 136.82 134.32 -60.35
C SER A 102 138.25 133.84 -59.85
N ALA A 103 139.50 134.18 -60.28
CA ALA A 103 140.16 135.16 -61.20
C ALA A 103 141.51 134.59 -61.80
N SER A 104 142.59 135.38 -62.06
CA SER A 104 143.82 134.93 -62.81
C SER A 104 145.20 135.65 -62.42
N PRO A 105 146.32 135.79 -63.22
CA PRO A 105 147.69 135.37 -62.77
C PRO A 105 148.95 136.26 -63.10
N PRO A 106 150.13 135.96 -62.50
CA PRO A 106 151.48 136.02 -63.15
C PRO A 106 152.30 134.70 -62.97
N VAL A 107 153.40 134.31 -63.67
CA VAL A 107 154.34 134.87 -64.70
C VAL A 107 155.73 135.34 -64.19
N ILE A 108 156.81 135.13 -64.99
CA ILE A 108 158.28 135.42 -64.81
C ILE A 108 159.09 134.37 -63.97
N SER A 109 160.42 134.22 -64.10
CA SER A 109 161.21 133.50 -65.15
C SER A 109 162.71 133.29 -64.75
N ASP A 110 163.43 132.48 -65.53
CA ASP A 110 164.89 132.50 -65.83
C ASP A 110 166.02 132.10 -64.84
N HIS A 111 167.16 131.77 -65.48
CA HIS A 111 168.55 131.52 -65.03
C HIS A 111 168.86 130.19 -64.28
N LEU A 112 169.71 129.27 -64.78
CA LEU A 112 171.09 129.30 -65.35
C LEU A 112 172.23 129.44 -64.33
N SER A 113 173.03 128.37 -64.15
CA SER A 113 174.40 128.30 -64.69
C SER A 113 175.03 126.90 -64.48
N ALA A 114 176.12 126.61 -65.20
CA ALA A 114 176.94 125.40 -65.05
C ALA A 114 178.43 125.77 -65.00
N HIS A 115 179.30 124.90 -64.48
CA HIS A 115 180.73 125.20 -64.40
C HIS A 115 181.67 123.99 -64.61
N HIS A 116 182.28 123.93 -65.80
CA HIS A 116 183.55 123.26 -66.14
C HIS A 116 183.56 121.71 -66.20
N LEU A 117 184.21 121.01 -67.15
CA LEU A 117 185.02 121.30 -68.37
C LEU A 117 185.07 119.97 -69.21
N ARG A 118 185.75 119.69 -70.34
CA ARG A 118 186.76 120.22 -71.33
C ARG A 118 186.60 119.31 -72.60
N ARG A 119 187.04 119.56 -73.85
CA ARG A 119 187.61 120.72 -74.61
C ARG A 119 187.68 120.34 -76.11
N GLY A 120 187.81 121.32 -77.02
CA GLY A 120 188.54 121.20 -78.31
C GLY A 120 187.71 120.67 -79.51
N ILE A 121 187.40 121.37 -80.61
CA ILE A 121 187.98 122.50 -81.41
C ILE A 121 188.91 122.05 -82.55
N TYR A 122 188.63 122.60 -83.75
CA TYR A 122 189.42 122.66 -84.99
C TYR A 122 189.57 121.41 -85.90
N ALA A 123 188.97 121.49 -87.10
CA ALA A 123 189.43 120.81 -88.33
C ALA A 123 188.78 121.41 -89.60
N LEU A 124 188.97 122.72 -89.85
CA LEU A 124 188.61 123.33 -91.14
C LEU A 124 189.36 122.64 -92.31
N THR A 125 188.89 122.83 -93.54
CA THR A 125 189.54 122.38 -94.80
C THR A 125 189.32 120.91 -95.20
N LYS A 126 188.38 120.18 -94.57
CA LYS A 126 187.78 118.96 -95.17
C LYS A 126 186.24 118.98 -95.21
N GLU A 127 185.64 120.16 -95.06
CA GLU A 127 184.18 120.39 -95.04
C GLU A 127 183.54 120.42 -96.43
N ARG A 128 183.88 119.45 -97.28
CA ARG A 128 183.28 119.25 -98.59
C ARG A 128 182.68 117.84 -98.67
N ASP A 129 181.36 117.80 -98.77
CA ASP A 129 180.53 116.64 -99.11
C ASP A 129 180.42 115.50 -98.09
N THR A 130 180.82 115.72 -96.82
CA THR A 130 180.28 114.92 -95.69
C THR A 130 178.76 115.07 -95.56
N LEU A 131 178.22 116.23 -95.96
CA LEU A 131 176.79 116.56 -95.97
C LEU A 131 175.91 115.59 -96.79
N ARG A 132 176.49 114.76 -97.68
CA ARG A 132 175.73 113.75 -98.44
C ARG A 132 175.42 112.45 -97.67
N ARG A 133 175.90 112.29 -96.42
CA ARG A 133 175.60 111.13 -95.56
C ARG A 133 174.64 111.39 -94.40
N GLU A 134 174.20 112.64 -94.20
CA GLU A 134 173.17 112.96 -93.20
C GLU A 134 171.74 112.86 -93.77
N GLN A 135 171.58 113.03 -95.09
CA GLN A 135 170.26 113.02 -95.73
C GLN A 135 169.54 111.67 -95.62
N SER A 136 170.28 110.54 -95.52
CA SER A 136 169.74 109.19 -95.34
C SER A 136 169.52 108.77 -93.88
N LYS A 137 169.64 109.69 -92.91
CA LYS A 137 169.28 109.42 -91.49
C LYS A 137 167.99 110.13 -91.06
N LYS A 138 167.39 110.94 -91.94
CA LYS A 138 166.09 111.60 -91.71
C LYS A 138 164.90 110.86 -92.33
N SER A 139 165.14 109.85 -93.19
CA SER A 139 164.11 108.93 -93.69
C SER A 139 163.57 108.03 -92.57
N ASP A 140 164.48 107.40 -91.84
CA ASP A 140 164.16 106.21 -91.03
C ASP A 140 163.41 106.59 -89.74
N ALA A 141 163.63 107.79 -89.23
CA ALA A 141 162.90 108.36 -88.10
C ALA A 141 161.44 108.74 -88.42
N ALA A 142 161.08 108.91 -89.70
CA ALA A 142 159.73 109.31 -90.10
C ALA A 142 158.76 108.11 -90.23
N ALA A 143 159.28 106.89 -90.41
CA ALA A 143 158.46 105.68 -90.52
C ALA A 143 157.92 105.23 -89.15
N LEU A 144 158.80 105.15 -88.14
CA LEU A 144 158.50 104.63 -86.79
C LEU A 144 157.47 105.46 -86.00
N LEU A 145 157.21 106.72 -86.38
CA LEU A 145 156.16 107.52 -85.75
C LEU A 145 154.76 107.11 -86.23
N LYS A 146 154.56 106.84 -87.52
CA LYS A 146 153.25 106.42 -88.05
C LYS A 146 152.78 105.10 -87.45
N GLU A 147 153.69 104.14 -87.36
CA GLU A 147 153.43 102.81 -86.77
C GLU A 147 153.00 102.90 -85.29
N LYS A 148 153.41 103.96 -84.57
CA LYS A 148 152.96 104.22 -83.19
C LYS A 148 151.55 104.79 -83.12
N ASP A 149 151.20 105.72 -84.02
CA ASP A 149 149.88 106.35 -84.05
C ASP A 149 148.79 105.37 -84.54
N GLU A 150 149.12 104.45 -85.45
CA GLU A 150 148.21 103.38 -85.92
C GLU A 150 147.69 102.50 -84.76
N ILE A 151 148.58 102.12 -83.83
CA ILE A 151 148.28 101.25 -82.68
C ILE A 151 147.34 101.93 -81.67
N ILE A 152 147.52 103.22 -81.43
CA ILE A 152 146.70 103.99 -80.47
C ILE A 152 145.22 104.00 -80.88
N ASN A 153 144.95 104.08 -82.18
CA ASN A 153 143.58 104.10 -82.72
C ASN A 153 142.84 102.76 -82.54
N GLN A 154 143.53 101.62 -82.64
CA GLN A 154 142.92 100.30 -82.44
C GLN A 154 142.46 100.08 -81.00
N VAL A 155 143.31 100.41 -80.01
CA VAL A 155 142.99 100.22 -78.58
C VAL A 155 141.80 101.09 -78.15
N MET A 156 141.66 102.30 -78.69
CA MET A 156 140.52 103.17 -78.44
C MET A 156 139.20 102.58 -78.98
N ALA A 157 139.21 102.02 -80.19
CA ALA A 157 138.03 101.39 -80.79
C ALA A 157 137.58 100.13 -80.03
N GLU A 158 138.52 99.29 -79.58
CA GLU A 158 138.21 98.13 -78.73
C GLU A 158 137.65 98.55 -77.36
N GLY A 159 138.15 99.66 -76.79
CA GLY A 159 137.63 100.24 -75.56
C GLY A 159 136.17 100.69 -75.66
N GLU A 160 135.77 101.33 -76.76
CA GLU A 160 134.36 101.70 -76.99
C GLU A 160 133.45 100.47 -77.13
N GLU A 161 133.88 99.46 -77.89
CA GLU A 161 133.08 98.25 -78.13
C GLU A 161 132.91 97.39 -76.86
N LEU A 162 133.91 97.37 -75.97
CA LEU A 162 133.78 96.76 -74.65
C LEU A 162 132.81 97.55 -73.75
N SER A 163 132.90 98.89 -73.75
CA SER A 163 132.00 99.76 -72.97
C SER A 163 130.53 99.57 -73.33
N LYS A 164 130.19 99.50 -74.64
CA LYS A 164 128.83 99.24 -75.13
C LYS A 164 128.30 97.87 -74.68
N LYS A 165 129.16 96.84 -74.65
CA LYS A 165 128.79 95.47 -74.20
C LYS A 165 128.58 95.40 -72.69
N GLN A 166 129.40 96.09 -71.89
CA GLN A 166 129.21 96.18 -70.45
C GLN A 166 127.87 96.89 -70.10
N ALA A 167 127.56 98.00 -70.77
CA ALA A 167 126.31 98.74 -70.56
C ALA A 167 125.06 97.92 -70.92
N SER A 168 125.11 97.10 -71.98
CA SER A 168 123.97 96.24 -72.36
C SER A 168 123.75 95.09 -71.37
N GLN A 169 124.82 94.49 -70.83
CA GLN A 169 124.73 93.47 -69.78
C GLN A 169 124.23 94.04 -68.45
N GLU A 170 124.68 95.21 -68.03
CA GLU A 170 124.11 95.89 -66.86
C GLU A 170 122.60 96.17 -67.01
N SER A 171 122.16 96.57 -68.20
CA SER A 171 120.74 96.78 -68.51
C SER A 171 119.92 95.50 -68.36
N GLN A 172 120.43 94.37 -68.86
CA GLN A 172 119.80 93.06 -68.67
C GLN A 172 119.76 92.63 -67.20
N ILE A 173 120.85 92.81 -66.46
CA ILE A 173 120.92 92.50 -65.02
C ILE A 173 119.91 93.35 -64.22
N ARG A 174 119.74 94.63 -64.56
CA ARG A 174 118.73 95.50 -63.93
C ARG A 174 117.30 95.04 -64.22
N LYS A 175 117.00 94.57 -65.44
CA LYS A 175 115.69 94.00 -65.78
C LYS A 175 115.39 92.70 -65.02
N LEU A 176 116.33 91.76 -64.99
CA LEU A 176 116.17 90.51 -64.23
C LEU A 176 115.99 90.78 -62.74
N ARG A 177 116.72 91.75 -62.16
CA ARG A 177 116.52 92.22 -60.77
C ARG A 177 115.25 93.04 -60.54
N ALA A 178 114.49 93.41 -61.58
CA ALA A 178 113.13 93.93 -61.43
C ALA A 178 112.13 92.76 -61.40
N GLN A 179 112.20 91.89 -62.40
CA GLN A 179 111.33 90.71 -62.52
C GLN A 179 111.43 89.78 -61.30
N ILE A 180 112.62 89.58 -60.73
CA ILE A 180 112.78 88.82 -59.48
C ILE A 180 112.01 89.47 -58.31
N ARG A 181 112.02 90.81 -58.20
CA ARG A 181 111.28 91.52 -57.13
C ARG A 181 109.77 91.49 -57.36
N GLU A 182 109.32 91.65 -58.60
CA GLU A 182 107.92 91.49 -58.98
C GLU A 182 107.43 90.07 -58.61
N LEU A 183 108.15 89.02 -59.00
CA LEU A 183 107.85 87.64 -58.64
C LEU A 183 107.96 87.34 -57.13
N GLU A 184 108.86 88.01 -56.40
CA GLU A 184 108.93 87.92 -54.93
C GLU A 184 107.74 88.60 -54.24
N GLU A 185 107.21 89.70 -54.78
CA GLU A 185 106.02 90.38 -54.27
C GLU A 185 104.74 89.61 -54.63
N GLU A 186 104.62 89.08 -55.85
CA GLU A 186 103.56 88.13 -56.22
C GLU A 186 103.58 86.88 -55.35
N LYS A 187 104.76 86.29 -55.10
CA LYS A 187 104.91 85.15 -54.18
C LYS A 187 104.43 85.50 -52.78
N LYS A 188 104.82 86.64 -52.21
CA LYS A 188 104.34 87.10 -50.89
C LYS A 188 102.82 87.27 -50.89
N GLY A 189 102.25 87.88 -51.93
CA GLY A 189 100.81 88.07 -52.10
C GLY A 189 100.02 86.77 -52.29
N LEU A 190 100.62 85.73 -52.86
CA LEU A 190 100.05 84.39 -52.92
C LEU A 190 100.16 83.68 -51.56
N THR A 191 101.30 83.80 -50.86
CA THR A 191 101.47 83.23 -49.51
C THR A 191 100.46 83.81 -48.51
N THR A 192 100.19 85.12 -48.53
CA THR A 192 99.17 85.71 -47.64
C THR A 192 97.75 85.31 -48.01
N LYS A 193 97.43 85.15 -49.30
CA LYS A 193 96.13 84.59 -49.73
C LYS A 193 95.95 83.15 -49.29
N ILE A 194 96.97 82.31 -49.46
CA ILE A 194 96.96 80.92 -48.98
C ILE A 194 96.71 80.88 -47.47
N GLN A 195 97.45 81.66 -46.67
CA GLN A 195 97.24 81.73 -45.22
C GLN A 195 95.82 82.17 -44.84
N VAL A 196 95.21 83.12 -45.57
CA VAL A 196 93.84 83.56 -45.32
C VAL A 196 92.81 82.47 -45.64
N GLU A 197 92.96 81.74 -46.76
CA GLU A 197 92.06 80.63 -47.08
C GLU A 197 92.29 79.41 -46.17
N GLU A 198 93.53 79.13 -45.74
CA GLU A 198 93.85 78.13 -44.72
C GLU A 198 93.14 78.48 -43.40
N ASN A 199 93.26 79.71 -42.91
CA ASN A 199 92.60 80.17 -41.68
C ASN A 199 91.06 80.08 -41.78
N LYS A 200 90.47 80.39 -42.95
CA LYS A 200 89.02 80.21 -43.21
C LYS A 200 88.62 78.74 -43.21
N VAL A 201 89.38 77.88 -43.88
CA VAL A 201 89.14 76.43 -43.92
C VAL A 201 89.28 75.83 -42.52
N GLU A 202 90.18 76.33 -41.68
CA GLU A 202 90.24 75.95 -40.26
C GLU A 202 89.03 76.46 -39.46
N SER A 203 88.55 77.69 -39.68
CA SER A 203 87.31 78.17 -39.04
C SER A 203 86.16 77.24 -39.41
N ILE A 204 85.90 77.04 -40.70
CA ILE A 204 84.82 76.19 -41.20
C ILE A 204 84.94 74.75 -40.67
N LYS A 205 86.16 74.23 -40.43
CA LYS A 205 86.37 72.94 -39.77
C LYS A 205 86.01 72.95 -38.28
N ARG A 206 86.27 74.03 -37.54
CA ARG A 206 85.83 74.20 -36.14
C ARG A 206 84.31 74.34 -36.08
N ASP A 207 83.75 75.28 -36.85
CA ASP A 207 82.31 75.54 -36.94
C ASP A 207 81.53 74.26 -37.34
N LYS A 208 82.08 73.47 -38.29
CA LYS A 208 81.54 72.16 -38.66
C LYS A 208 81.68 71.12 -37.55
N ALA A 209 82.83 71.02 -36.88
CA ALA A 209 83.00 70.08 -35.76
C ALA A 209 82.08 70.42 -34.58
N GLU A 210 81.87 71.70 -34.29
CA GLU A 210 80.94 72.16 -33.26
C GLU A 210 79.49 71.81 -33.61
N THR A 211 79.07 71.99 -34.87
CA THR A 211 77.73 71.58 -35.32
C THR A 211 77.55 70.07 -35.41
N GLU A 212 78.57 69.30 -35.80
CA GLU A 212 78.54 67.82 -35.75
C GLU A 212 78.49 67.30 -34.30
N ASN A 213 79.23 67.92 -33.38
CA ASN A 213 79.16 67.60 -31.94
C ASN A 213 77.77 67.93 -31.34
N LEU A 214 77.19 69.09 -31.65
CA LEU A 214 75.86 69.47 -31.20
C LEU A 214 74.77 68.54 -31.75
N LEU A 215 74.86 68.15 -33.03
CA LEU A 215 73.96 67.17 -33.62
C LEU A 215 74.09 65.81 -32.91
N GLN A 216 75.32 65.33 -32.70
CA GLN A 216 75.58 64.10 -31.96
C GLN A 216 75.01 64.16 -30.52
N GLU A 217 75.20 65.27 -29.81
CA GLU A 217 74.66 65.48 -28.46
C GLU A 217 73.12 65.48 -28.44
N THR A 218 72.46 66.07 -29.44
CA THR A 218 70.98 66.01 -29.56
C THR A 218 70.49 64.60 -29.92
N ILE A 219 71.22 63.86 -30.75
CA ILE A 219 70.90 62.47 -31.09
C ILE A 219 71.05 61.58 -29.84
N GLU A 220 72.11 61.75 -29.06
CA GLU A 220 72.34 61.00 -27.82
C GLU A 220 71.29 61.34 -26.75
N LYS A 221 70.91 62.61 -26.60
CA LYS A 221 69.79 63.02 -25.72
C LYS A 221 68.48 62.39 -26.13
N HIS A 222 68.10 62.44 -27.41
CA HIS A 222 66.86 61.83 -27.87
C HIS A 222 66.89 60.29 -27.83
N GLN A 223 68.06 59.66 -27.95
CA GLN A 223 68.23 58.22 -27.72
C GLN A 223 68.09 57.86 -26.24
N ALA A 224 68.60 58.68 -25.32
CA ALA A 224 68.40 58.52 -23.88
C ALA A 224 66.92 58.73 -23.50
N GLU A 225 66.27 59.81 -23.96
CA GLU A 225 64.83 60.04 -23.76
C GLU A 225 63.98 58.87 -24.28
N LEU A 226 64.34 58.28 -25.43
CA LEU A 226 63.69 57.09 -25.96
C LEU A 226 64.01 55.81 -25.18
N ALA A 227 65.15 55.73 -24.50
CA ALA A 227 65.49 54.62 -23.60
C ALA A 227 64.69 54.74 -22.30
N ASP A 228 64.71 55.91 -21.65
CA ASP A 228 63.96 56.24 -20.44
C ASP A 228 62.45 56.02 -20.64
N GLN A 229 61.89 56.45 -21.78
CA GLN A 229 60.49 56.19 -22.11
C GLN A 229 60.20 54.70 -22.31
N LYS A 230 61.07 53.96 -23.01
CA LYS A 230 60.89 52.50 -23.18
C LYS A 230 60.99 51.76 -21.85
N GLU A 231 61.92 52.14 -20.99
CA GLU A 231 62.05 51.59 -19.65
C GLU A 231 60.82 51.93 -18.79
N PHE A 232 60.36 53.19 -18.79
CA PHE A 232 59.14 53.60 -18.09
C PHE A 232 57.91 52.81 -18.54
N TYR A 233 57.65 52.72 -19.86
CA TYR A 233 56.50 51.97 -20.37
C TYR A 233 56.65 50.45 -20.18
N SER A 234 57.87 49.90 -20.25
CA SER A 234 58.15 48.49 -19.92
C SER A 234 57.87 48.19 -18.45
N ASN A 235 58.38 49.03 -17.55
CA ASN A 235 58.22 48.87 -16.10
C ASN A 235 56.76 49.08 -15.69
N ALA A 236 56.05 50.03 -16.29
CA ALA A 236 54.60 50.22 -16.08
C ALA A 236 53.79 49.02 -16.60
N LEU A 237 54.14 48.46 -17.77
CA LEU A 237 53.47 47.28 -18.33
C LEU A 237 53.73 46.01 -17.48
N ASN A 238 54.94 45.85 -16.95
CA ASN A 238 55.28 44.73 -16.08
C ASN A 238 54.58 44.85 -14.73
N ALA A 239 54.60 46.03 -14.10
CA ALA A 239 53.88 46.30 -12.86
C ALA A 239 52.36 46.11 -13.02
N ALA A 240 51.78 46.46 -14.17
CA ALA A 240 50.38 46.20 -14.47
C ALA A 240 50.07 44.70 -14.54
N LYS A 241 50.91 43.91 -15.24
CA LYS A 241 50.77 42.44 -15.33
C LYS A 241 50.99 41.75 -13.99
N GLU A 242 51.91 42.23 -13.17
CA GLU A 242 52.13 41.71 -11.81
C GLU A 242 50.92 42.00 -10.91
N ALA A 243 50.35 43.20 -10.99
CA ALA A 243 49.12 43.56 -10.27
C ALA A 243 47.91 42.75 -10.75
N GLU A 244 47.78 42.51 -12.06
CA GLU A 244 46.75 41.67 -12.68
C GLU A 244 46.87 40.21 -12.22
N ALA A 245 48.05 39.61 -12.34
CA ALA A 245 48.30 38.24 -11.88
C ALA A 245 48.10 38.07 -10.36
N LEU A 246 48.43 39.09 -9.55
CA LEU A 246 48.12 39.09 -8.11
C LEU A 246 46.62 39.24 -7.82
N ALA A 247 45.86 39.96 -8.65
CA ALA A 247 44.41 40.07 -8.53
C ALA A 247 43.71 38.77 -8.95
N GLU A 248 44.11 38.17 -10.08
CA GLU A 248 43.64 36.85 -10.50
C GLU A 248 43.97 35.76 -9.47
N ALA A 249 45.19 35.76 -8.92
CA ALA A 249 45.57 34.81 -7.87
C ALA A 249 44.71 34.98 -6.60
N ARG A 250 44.32 36.21 -6.23
CA ARG A 250 43.39 36.44 -5.11
C ARG A 250 41.99 35.94 -5.43
N ALA A 251 41.41 36.34 -6.57
CA ALA A 251 40.08 35.92 -6.98
C ALA A 251 39.95 34.38 -7.10
N ASN A 252 40.97 33.72 -7.66
CA ASN A 252 41.02 32.26 -7.76
C ASN A 252 41.13 31.58 -6.37
N ASN A 253 41.91 32.16 -5.44
CA ASN A 253 41.98 31.64 -4.07
C ASN A 253 40.66 31.87 -3.30
N GLU A 254 40.02 33.03 -3.46
CA GLU A 254 38.73 33.36 -2.83
C GLU A 254 37.60 32.44 -3.35
N ALA A 255 37.50 32.25 -4.68
CA ALA A 255 36.55 31.31 -5.28
C ALA A 255 36.83 29.84 -4.88
N LYS A 256 38.10 29.47 -4.70
CA LYS A 256 38.49 28.16 -4.17
C LYS A 256 38.05 28.00 -2.71
N ILE A 257 38.32 28.98 -1.84
CA ILE A 257 37.89 28.95 -0.44
C ILE A 257 36.37 28.92 -0.33
N GLU A 258 35.64 29.66 -1.17
CA GLU A 258 34.17 29.61 -1.16
C GLU A 258 33.64 28.24 -1.58
N SER A 259 34.21 27.64 -2.63
CA SER A 259 33.80 26.29 -3.09
C SER A 259 34.18 25.19 -2.09
N GLU A 260 35.35 25.26 -1.44
CA GLU A 260 35.74 24.36 -0.34
C GLU A 260 34.83 24.51 0.89
N ASN A 261 34.37 25.72 1.21
CA ASN A 261 33.41 25.94 2.30
C ASN A 261 32.02 25.42 1.93
N ARG A 262 31.51 25.70 0.73
CA ARG A 262 30.22 25.16 0.24
C ARG A 262 30.23 23.62 0.20
N LEU A 263 31.37 23.00 -0.15
CA LEU A 263 31.56 21.56 -0.09
C LEU A 263 31.49 21.06 1.36
N ARG A 264 32.26 21.66 2.28
CA ARG A 264 32.26 21.26 3.70
C ARG A 264 30.87 21.38 4.33
N GLU A 265 30.14 22.46 4.07
CA GLU A 265 28.75 22.58 4.56
C GLU A 265 27.81 21.52 3.94
N ALA A 266 28.09 21.04 2.72
CA ALA A 266 27.31 19.95 2.11
C ALA A 266 27.65 18.59 2.75
N GLU A 267 28.93 18.32 3.02
CA GLU A 267 29.41 17.14 3.78
C GLU A 267 28.85 17.12 5.22
N GLU A 268 28.80 18.28 5.89
CA GLU A 268 28.17 18.43 7.21
C GLU A 268 26.65 18.16 7.14
N ARG A 269 25.95 18.66 6.13
CA ARG A 269 24.52 18.36 5.92
C ARG A 269 24.29 16.87 5.60
N GLU A 270 25.14 16.26 4.78
CA GLU A 270 25.06 14.84 4.44
C GLU A 270 25.29 13.96 5.68
N THR A 271 26.34 14.22 6.46
CA THR A 271 26.62 13.45 7.69
C THR A 271 25.50 13.58 8.74
N MET A 272 24.88 14.75 8.88
CA MET A 272 23.70 14.93 9.73
C MET A 272 22.46 14.16 9.22
N LEU A 273 22.24 14.12 7.90
CA LEU A 273 21.16 13.32 7.29
C LEU A 273 21.41 11.81 7.43
N VAL A 274 22.65 11.35 7.27
CA VAL A 274 23.06 9.96 7.48
C VAL A 274 22.86 9.55 8.94
N GLN A 275 23.19 10.41 9.90
CA GLN A 275 22.91 10.17 11.33
C GLN A 275 21.41 10.04 11.60
N ALA A 276 20.58 10.97 11.11
CA ALA A 276 19.13 10.91 11.28
C ALA A 276 18.49 9.67 10.60
N LEU A 277 19.01 9.25 9.44
CA LEU A 277 18.61 8.00 8.79
C LEU A 277 18.99 6.76 9.61
N GLU A 278 20.15 6.76 10.28
CA GLU A 278 20.57 5.65 11.12
C GLU A 278 19.83 5.61 12.47
N GLU A 279 19.52 6.75 13.08
CA GLU A 279 18.62 6.82 14.24
C GLU A 279 17.20 6.33 13.92
N THR A 280 16.66 6.71 12.75
CA THR A 280 15.33 6.25 12.32
C THR A 280 15.33 4.75 12.00
N ARG A 281 16.38 4.20 11.36
CA ARG A 281 16.57 2.74 11.23
C ARG A 281 16.65 2.02 12.58
N GLN A 282 17.40 2.55 13.55
CA GLN A 282 17.52 1.94 14.88
C GLN A 282 16.19 1.98 15.64
N THR A 283 15.43 3.07 15.55
CA THR A 283 14.09 3.14 16.18
C THR A 283 13.08 2.23 15.48
N LEU A 284 13.13 2.10 14.15
CA LEU A 284 12.34 1.12 13.39
C LEU A 284 12.67 -0.31 13.83
N SER A 285 13.95 -0.70 13.85
CA SER A 285 14.36 -2.05 14.25
C SER A 285 13.95 -2.39 15.69
N ARG A 286 14.05 -1.43 16.62
CA ARG A 286 13.52 -1.59 18.00
C ARG A 286 12.00 -1.76 18.03
N LYS A 287 11.26 -1.16 17.09
CA LYS A 287 9.80 -1.29 16.96
C LYS A 287 9.39 -2.61 16.31
N GLU A 288 10.14 -3.08 15.32
CA GLU A 288 9.99 -4.41 14.72
C GLU A 288 10.21 -5.51 15.76
N GLN A 289 11.33 -5.46 16.50
CA GLN A 289 11.61 -6.40 17.60
C GLN A 289 10.52 -6.37 18.69
N GLN A 290 10.02 -5.17 19.04
CA GLN A 290 8.89 -5.01 19.98
C GLN A 290 7.58 -5.57 19.42
N ALA A 291 7.35 -5.53 18.11
CA ALA A 291 6.18 -6.12 17.47
C ALA A 291 6.28 -7.66 17.43
N VAL A 292 7.41 -8.21 16.98
CA VAL A 292 7.67 -9.66 16.94
C VAL A 292 7.55 -10.28 18.33
N PHE A 293 8.12 -9.67 19.37
CA PHE A 293 7.98 -10.17 20.74
C PHE A 293 6.52 -10.19 21.23
N ARG A 294 5.71 -9.18 20.86
CA ARG A 294 4.26 -9.18 21.17
C ARG A 294 3.51 -10.25 20.39
N GLU A 295 3.88 -10.48 19.13
CA GLU A 295 3.29 -11.52 18.31
C GLU A 295 3.61 -12.92 18.86
N ASP A 296 4.87 -13.17 19.25
CA ASP A 296 5.29 -14.42 19.91
C ASP A 296 4.59 -14.68 21.23
N MET A 297 4.30 -13.64 22.01
CA MET A 297 3.50 -13.75 23.23
C MET A 297 2.04 -14.12 22.90
N LEU A 298 1.41 -13.38 21.98
CA LEU A 298 0.02 -13.65 21.56
C LEU A 298 -0.13 -15.02 20.91
N ARG A 299 0.85 -15.49 20.15
CA ARG A 299 0.91 -16.86 19.58
C ARG A 299 0.88 -17.92 20.69
N LYS A 300 1.69 -17.75 21.75
CA LYS A 300 1.71 -18.66 22.91
C LYS A 300 0.40 -18.62 23.69
N ASP A 301 -0.16 -17.43 23.93
CA ASP A 301 -1.46 -17.28 24.60
C ASP A 301 -2.58 -17.96 23.80
N ILE A 302 -2.60 -17.81 22.47
CA ILE A 302 -3.53 -18.51 21.57
C ILE A 302 -3.35 -20.02 21.63
N GLU A 303 -2.11 -20.53 21.55
CA GLU A 303 -1.84 -21.96 21.69
C GLU A 303 -2.31 -22.53 23.03
N ASP A 304 -2.07 -21.83 24.14
CA ASP A 304 -2.46 -22.29 25.47
C ASP A 304 -3.97 -22.21 25.71
N LEU A 305 -4.65 -21.21 25.12
CA LEU A 305 -6.11 -21.18 25.05
C LEU A 305 -6.65 -22.32 24.19
N GLN A 306 -6.04 -22.64 23.05
CA GLN A 306 -6.41 -23.79 22.21
C GLN A 306 -6.21 -25.12 22.96
N LYS A 307 -5.09 -25.32 23.66
CA LYS A 307 -4.83 -26.51 24.50
C LYS A 307 -5.91 -26.65 25.58
N ARG A 308 -6.24 -25.57 26.31
CA ARG A 308 -7.31 -25.56 27.33
C ARG A 308 -8.70 -25.82 26.74
N TYR A 309 -8.99 -25.29 25.54
CA TYR A 309 -10.25 -25.54 24.84
C TYR A 309 -10.39 -26.99 24.37
N GLN A 310 -9.34 -27.56 23.78
CA GLN A 310 -9.29 -28.97 23.40
C GLN A 310 -9.43 -29.87 24.63
N GLU A 311 -8.74 -29.56 25.74
CA GLU A 311 -8.81 -30.40 26.94
C GLU A 311 -10.17 -30.31 27.65
N THR A 312 -10.79 -29.13 27.72
CA THR A 312 -12.16 -29.00 28.24
C THR A 312 -13.19 -29.66 27.32
N THR A 313 -12.98 -29.66 26.01
CA THR A 313 -13.80 -30.41 25.04
C THR A 313 -13.63 -31.92 25.23
N ARG A 314 -12.41 -32.43 25.42
CA ARG A 314 -12.13 -33.84 25.76
C ARG A 314 -12.83 -34.25 27.06
N ARG A 315 -12.66 -33.48 28.14
CA ARG A 315 -13.30 -33.76 29.43
C ARG A 315 -14.84 -33.76 29.32
N ARG A 316 -15.43 -32.89 28.50
CA ARG A 316 -16.89 -32.90 28.20
C ARG A 316 -17.30 -34.17 27.44
N ALA A 317 -16.56 -34.57 26.41
CA ALA A 317 -16.84 -35.80 25.66
C ALA A 317 -16.72 -37.06 26.54
N GLU A 318 -15.70 -37.13 27.40
CA GLU A 318 -15.51 -38.23 28.35
C GLU A 318 -16.64 -38.29 29.39
N ALA A 319 -17.13 -37.14 29.86
CA ALA A 319 -18.28 -37.06 30.75
C ALA A 319 -19.59 -37.50 30.05
N TRP A 320 -19.83 -37.07 28.81
CA TRP A 320 -20.98 -37.54 28.02
C TRP A 320 -20.93 -39.06 27.79
N ALA A 321 -19.78 -39.59 27.37
CA ALA A 321 -19.58 -41.03 27.20
C ALA A 321 -19.69 -41.81 28.53
N ALA A 322 -19.46 -41.19 29.69
CA ALA A 322 -19.71 -41.80 31.00
C ALA A 322 -21.20 -41.83 31.36
N VAL A 323 -21.95 -40.75 31.07
CA VAL A 323 -23.41 -40.72 31.22
C VAL A 323 -24.07 -41.73 30.28
N GLU A 324 -23.66 -41.78 29.02
CA GLU A 324 -24.16 -42.74 28.03
C GLU A 324 -23.92 -44.19 28.47
N ARG A 325 -22.70 -44.54 28.92
CA ARG A 325 -22.42 -45.88 29.48
C ARG A 325 -23.28 -46.19 30.71
N SER A 326 -23.54 -45.22 31.58
CA SER A 326 -24.41 -45.41 32.75
C SER A 326 -25.87 -45.61 32.37
N LEU A 327 -26.38 -44.85 31.38
CA LEU A 327 -27.74 -45.01 30.86
C LEU A 327 -27.92 -46.34 30.13
N ASN A 328 -26.94 -46.76 29.32
CA ASN A 328 -26.98 -48.04 28.62
C ASN A 328 -26.88 -49.23 29.58
N SER A 329 -26.07 -49.15 30.65
CA SER A 329 -26.05 -50.15 31.72
C SER A 329 -27.41 -50.26 32.40
N ARG A 330 -28.02 -49.12 32.76
CA ARG A 330 -29.35 -49.10 33.39
C ARG A 330 -30.44 -49.62 32.45
N LEU A 331 -30.37 -49.31 31.16
CA LEU A 331 -31.29 -49.85 30.16
C LEU A 331 -31.18 -51.38 30.11
N GLN A 332 -29.97 -51.93 29.98
CA GLN A 332 -29.73 -53.38 30.00
C GLN A 332 -30.18 -54.04 31.31
N GLU A 333 -30.03 -53.37 32.45
CA GLU A 333 -30.55 -53.86 33.74
C GLU A 333 -32.08 -53.90 33.78
N GLU A 334 -32.78 -52.88 33.29
CA GLU A 334 -34.25 -52.89 33.23
C GLU A 334 -34.79 -53.84 32.15
N GLU A 335 -34.13 -53.97 31.00
CA GLU A 335 -34.42 -54.99 29.98
C GLU A 335 -34.25 -56.41 30.54
N ALA A 336 -33.18 -56.68 31.29
CA ALA A 336 -32.97 -57.97 31.95
C ALA A 336 -34.01 -58.24 33.06
N LYS A 337 -34.42 -57.22 33.82
CA LYS A 337 -35.52 -57.32 34.79
C LYS A 337 -36.85 -57.62 34.10
N ALA A 338 -37.13 -56.96 32.97
CA ALA A 338 -38.34 -57.18 32.17
C ALA A 338 -38.39 -58.60 31.59
N ALA A 339 -37.33 -59.05 30.91
CA ALA A 339 -37.24 -60.41 30.38
C ALA A 339 -37.40 -61.48 31.49
N ALA A 340 -36.80 -61.24 32.67
CA ALA A 340 -36.99 -62.11 33.83
C ALA A 340 -38.39 -62.02 34.47
N ALA A 341 -39.13 -60.91 34.27
CA ALA A 341 -40.52 -60.78 34.70
C ALA A 341 -41.45 -61.53 33.75
N GLU A 342 -41.27 -61.39 32.43
CA GLU A 342 -41.97 -62.16 31.41
C GLU A 342 -41.79 -63.67 31.62
N GLU A 343 -40.57 -64.14 31.92
CA GLU A 343 -40.31 -65.57 32.14
C GLU A 343 -41.02 -66.11 33.39
N ARG A 344 -41.13 -65.30 34.44
CA ARG A 344 -41.97 -65.62 35.60
C ARG A 344 -43.43 -65.68 35.21
N GLU A 345 -43.93 -64.73 34.41
CA GLU A 345 -45.31 -64.74 33.92
C GLU A 345 -45.61 -66.00 33.08
N ARG A 346 -44.73 -66.37 32.15
CA ARG A 346 -44.81 -67.63 31.37
C ARG A 346 -44.94 -68.83 32.31
N SER A 347 -44.06 -68.98 33.30
CA SER A 347 -44.11 -70.08 34.27
C SER A 347 -45.38 -70.10 35.13
N VAL A 348 -45.98 -68.93 35.41
CA VAL A 348 -47.24 -68.81 36.15
C VAL A 348 -48.43 -69.14 35.25
N ASN A 349 -48.43 -68.71 33.99
CA ASN A 349 -49.45 -69.03 32.98
C ASN A 349 -49.45 -70.52 32.63
N GLU A 350 -48.28 -71.15 32.53
CA GLU A 350 -48.15 -72.61 32.42
C GLU A 350 -48.78 -73.33 33.62
N ARG A 351 -48.40 -72.96 34.85
CA ARG A 351 -49.01 -73.51 36.07
C ARG A 351 -50.52 -73.26 36.14
N LEU A 352 -50.99 -72.11 35.70
CA LEU A 352 -52.41 -71.79 35.63
C LEU A 352 -53.12 -72.76 34.66
N SER A 353 -52.60 -72.96 33.45
CA SER A 353 -53.14 -73.94 32.49
C SER A 353 -53.15 -75.38 33.01
N GLN A 354 -52.14 -75.77 33.80
CA GLN A 354 -52.09 -77.07 34.48
C GLN A 354 -53.17 -77.18 35.57
N THR A 355 -53.43 -76.10 36.33
CA THR A 355 -54.53 -76.09 37.31
C THR A 355 -55.91 -76.06 36.65
N LEU A 356 -56.10 -75.31 35.55
CA LEU A 356 -57.36 -75.27 34.81
C LEU A 356 -57.68 -76.62 34.15
N SER A 357 -56.70 -77.26 33.50
CA SER A 357 -56.90 -78.61 32.95
C SER A 357 -57.21 -79.65 34.04
N ARG A 358 -56.58 -79.55 35.23
CA ARG A 358 -56.95 -80.37 36.40
C ARG A 358 -58.37 -80.09 36.90
N ILE A 359 -58.80 -78.82 36.93
CA ILE A 359 -60.17 -78.43 37.29
C ILE A 359 -61.16 -79.04 36.30
N ASN A 360 -60.94 -78.89 35.00
CA ASN A 360 -61.80 -79.46 33.95
C ASN A 360 -61.96 -80.99 34.10
N VAL A 361 -60.89 -81.71 34.45
CA VAL A 361 -60.93 -83.16 34.73
C VAL A 361 -61.76 -83.47 35.99
N LEU A 362 -61.63 -82.68 37.06
CA LEU A 362 -62.43 -82.85 38.28
C LEU A 362 -63.91 -82.49 38.06
N GLU A 363 -64.21 -81.48 37.24
CA GLU A 363 -65.57 -81.11 36.86
C GLU A 363 -66.23 -82.19 36.00
N ALA A 364 -65.47 -82.81 35.08
CA ALA A 364 -65.92 -83.99 34.34
C ALA A 364 -66.20 -85.18 35.29
N GLN A 365 -65.30 -85.46 36.25
CA GLN A 365 -65.52 -86.51 37.27
C GLN A 365 -66.75 -86.22 38.13
N ILE A 366 -66.94 -84.99 38.60
CA ILE A 366 -68.14 -84.57 39.35
C ILE A 366 -69.41 -84.73 38.49
N SER A 367 -69.32 -84.47 37.19
CA SER A 367 -70.44 -84.67 36.25
C SER A 367 -70.78 -86.15 36.06
N CYS A 368 -69.79 -87.03 35.94
CA CYS A 368 -69.98 -88.48 35.93
C CYS A 368 -70.57 -88.99 37.25
N LEU A 369 -70.02 -88.60 38.40
CA LEU A 369 -70.52 -88.99 39.72
C LEU A 369 -71.95 -88.49 39.98
N ARG A 370 -72.31 -87.29 39.49
CA ARG A 370 -73.70 -86.80 39.50
C ARG A 370 -74.60 -87.65 38.61
N ALA A 371 -74.14 -88.03 37.41
CA ALA A 371 -74.90 -88.92 36.54
C ALA A 371 -75.14 -90.28 37.20
N GLU A 372 -74.10 -90.91 37.75
CA GLU A 372 -74.18 -92.15 38.53
C GLU A 372 -75.12 -92.00 39.74
N GLN A 373 -75.00 -90.93 40.53
CA GLN A 373 -75.90 -90.64 41.64
C GLN A 373 -77.36 -90.57 41.19
N THR A 374 -77.67 -89.94 40.05
CA THR A 374 -79.04 -89.94 39.52
C THR A 374 -79.49 -91.30 39.00
N GLN A 375 -78.57 -92.13 38.46
CA GLN A 375 -78.89 -93.51 38.05
C GLN A 375 -79.20 -94.38 39.27
N PHE A 376 -78.37 -94.35 40.32
CA PHE A 376 -78.61 -95.07 41.57
C PHE A 376 -79.85 -94.57 42.31
N SER A 377 -80.14 -93.27 42.27
CA SER A 377 -81.39 -92.73 42.82
C SER A 377 -82.61 -93.23 42.06
N ARG A 378 -82.53 -93.33 40.72
CA ARG A 378 -83.61 -93.88 39.88
C ARG A 378 -83.78 -95.40 40.04
N SER A 379 -82.71 -96.16 40.28
CA SER A 379 -82.84 -97.60 40.56
C SER A 379 -83.38 -97.85 41.97
N LEU A 380 -82.90 -97.12 42.98
CA LEU A 380 -83.45 -97.18 44.34
C LEU A 380 -84.94 -96.83 44.37
N GLU A 381 -85.38 -95.82 43.63
CA GLU A 381 -86.80 -95.44 43.57
C GLU A 381 -87.65 -96.48 42.81
N LYS A 382 -87.09 -97.15 41.79
CA LYS A 382 -87.74 -98.32 41.16
C LYS A 382 -87.87 -99.50 42.11
N GLU A 383 -86.86 -99.81 42.92
CA GLU A 383 -86.98 -100.88 43.93
C GLU A 383 -87.94 -100.50 45.07
N ARG A 384 -88.05 -99.21 45.42
CA ARG A 384 -89.08 -98.72 46.35
C ARG A 384 -90.49 -98.85 45.76
N GLN A 385 -90.67 -98.54 44.48
CA GLN A 385 -91.93 -98.74 43.75
C GLN A 385 -92.31 -100.22 43.74
N ARG A 386 -91.39 -101.12 43.34
CA ARG A 386 -91.58 -102.58 43.42
C ARG A 386 -91.88 -103.08 44.82
N ALA A 387 -91.21 -102.56 45.84
CA ALA A 387 -91.49 -102.93 47.23
C ALA A 387 -92.87 -102.43 47.72
N ALA A 388 -93.36 -101.31 47.19
CA ALA A 388 -94.71 -100.81 47.44
C ALA A 388 -95.77 -101.63 46.67
N GLU A 389 -95.50 -101.97 45.40
CA GLU A 389 -96.31 -102.84 44.54
C GLU A 389 -96.47 -104.22 45.19
N ASN A 390 -95.36 -104.92 45.48
CA ASN A 390 -95.36 -106.22 46.18
C ASN A 390 -96.07 -106.15 47.55
N ARG A 391 -95.98 -105.02 48.26
CA ARG A 391 -96.68 -104.81 49.54
C ARG A 391 -98.18 -104.59 49.34
N GLN A 392 -98.59 -103.92 48.27
CA GLN A 392 -99.99 -103.76 47.91
C GLN A 392 -100.59 -105.10 47.44
N GLU A 393 -99.87 -105.87 46.63
CA GLU A 393 -100.24 -107.24 46.25
C GLU A 393 -100.37 -108.16 47.47
N TYR A 394 -99.44 -108.09 48.42
CA TYR A 394 -99.55 -108.81 49.69
C TYR A 394 -100.78 -108.38 50.51
N LEU A 395 -101.10 -107.09 50.53
CA LEU A 395 -102.29 -106.58 51.23
C LEU A 395 -103.59 -107.03 50.54
N SER A 396 -103.69 -106.99 49.22
CA SER A 396 -104.87 -107.50 48.50
C SER A 396 -105.00 -109.02 48.62
N ALA A 397 -103.90 -109.78 48.52
CA ALA A 397 -103.91 -111.22 48.74
C ALA A 397 -104.28 -111.58 50.19
N LYS A 398 -103.91 -110.73 51.16
CA LYS A 398 -104.38 -110.86 52.54
C LYS A 398 -105.85 -110.51 52.68
N GLU A 399 -106.33 -109.40 52.12
CA GLU A 399 -107.76 -109.05 52.15
C GLU A 399 -108.62 -110.15 51.51
N GLU A 400 -108.17 -110.72 50.39
CA GLU A 400 -108.78 -111.91 49.79
C GLU A 400 -108.79 -113.10 50.76
N ALA A 401 -107.66 -113.44 51.38
CA ALA A 401 -107.57 -114.51 52.37
C ALA A 401 -108.49 -114.27 53.59
N ASP A 402 -108.53 -113.05 54.12
CA ASP A 402 -109.41 -112.61 55.21
C ASP A 402 -110.89 -112.73 54.76
N THR A 403 -111.24 -112.46 53.49
CA THR A 403 -112.60 -112.74 52.97
C THR A 403 -112.89 -114.24 52.83
N HIS A 404 -111.89 -115.06 52.50
CA HIS A 404 -112.03 -116.51 52.46
C HIS A 404 -112.19 -117.10 53.87
N GLU A 405 -111.48 -116.61 54.87
CA GLU A 405 -111.68 -116.95 56.29
C GLU A 405 -113.07 -116.51 56.78
N GLY A 406 -113.54 -115.33 56.36
CA GLY A 406 -114.91 -114.85 56.59
C GLY A 406 -115.97 -115.80 55.99
N ARG A 407 -115.81 -116.21 54.73
CA ARG A 407 -116.71 -117.19 54.07
C ARG A 407 -116.65 -118.56 54.75
N VAL A 408 -115.47 -119.03 55.15
CA VAL A 408 -115.30 -120.28 55.92
C VAL A 408 -115.98 -120.17 57.28
N SER A 409 -115.89 -119.03 57.95
CA SER A 409 -116.58 -118.76 59.21
C SER A 409 -118.11 -118.77 59.04
N GLN A 410 -118.63 -118.14 57.99
CA GLN A 410 -120.05 -118.18 57.63
C GLN A 410 -120.53 -119.60 57.35
N LEU A 411 -119.80 -120.39 56.56
CA LEU A 411 -120.12 -121.80 56.31
C LEU A 411 -120.04 -122.66 57.58
N GLN A 412 -119.12 -122.36 58.50
CA GLN A 412 -119.10 -122.99 59.83
C GLN A 412 -120.31 -122.58 60.68
N GLU A 413 -120.88 -121.40 60.47
CA GLU A 413 -122.11 -120.93 61.14
C GLU A 413 -123.37 -121.56 60.56
N GLU A 414 -123.47 -121.68 59.24
CA GLU A 414 -124.51 -122.47 58.58
C GLU A 414 -124.44 -123.94 59.03
N ILE A 415 -123.25 -124.54 59.14
CA ILE A 415 -123.07 -125.89 59.68
C ILE A 415 -123.45 -125.97 61.17
N ARG A 416 -123.14 -124.95 61.99
CA ARG A 416 -123.59 -124.88 63.40
C ARG A 416 -125.11 -124.75 63.49
N GLU A 417 -125.73 -123.94 62.64
CA GLU A 417 -127.19 -123.79 62.58
C GLU A 417 -127.90 -125.05 62.09
N LEU A 418 -127.39 -125.70 61.05
CA LEU A 418 -127.95 -126.97 60.56
C LEU A 418 -127.80 -128.07 61.61
N ARG A 419 -126.69 -128.10 62.37
CA ARG A 419 -126.54 -128.99 63.53
C ARG A 419 -127.49 -128.64 64.68
N ARG A 420 -127.84 -127.36 64.87
CA ARG A 420 -128.86 -126.93 65.84
C ARG A 420 -130.27 -127.34 65.39
N LYS A 421 -130.64 -127.04 64.14
CA LYS A 421 -131.92 -127.41 63.51
C LYS A 421 -132.11 -128.93 63.55
N ASN A 422 -131.16 -129.71 63.03
CA ASN A 422 -131.20 -131.18 63.11
C ASN A 422 -131.28 -131.74 64.54
N LYS A 423 -130.83 -130.99 65.57
CA LYS A 423 -130.97 -131.38 66.98
C LYS A 423 -132.35 -131.00 67.53
N GLU A 424 -132.90 -129.85 67.15
CA GLU A 424 -134.26 -129.43 67.47
C GLU A 424 -135.28 -130.33 66.76
N ASP A 425 -135.13 -130.59 65.46
CA ASP A 425 -135.90 -131.57 64.67
C ASP A 425 -135.86 -132.97 65.32
N LEU A 426 -134.71 -133.38 65.87
CA LEU A 426 -134.57 -134.64 66.60
C LEU A 426 -135.29 -134.60 67.96
N GLN A 427 -135.29 -133.46 68.66
CA GLN A 427 -136.04 -133.28 69.90
C GLN A 427 -137.56 -133.22 69.64
N GLU A 428 -138.00 -132.59 68.55
CA GLU A 428 -139.39 -132.61 68.10
C GLU A 428 -139.83 -134.01 67.65
N ALA A 429 -138.99 -134.74 66.92
CA ALA A 429 -139.24 -136.14 66.57
C ALA A 429 -139.33 -137.04 67.83
N LEU A 430 -138.53 -136.75 68.87
CA LEU A 430 -138.61 -137.45 70.16
C LEU A 430 -139.89 -137.12 70.93
N THR A 431 -140.28 -135.85 71.05
CA THR A 431 -141.53 -135.46 71.73
C THR A 431 -142.76 -135.93 70.96
N HIS A 432 -142.73 -135.91 69.62
CA HIS A 432 -143.77 -136.48 68.76
C HIS A 432 -143.86 -138.01 68.93
N ARG A 433 -142.73 -138.71 69.11
CA ARG A 433 -142.71 -140.15 69.44
C ARG A 433 -143.27 -140.43 70.84
N GLU A 434 -142.99 -139.57 71.82
CA GLU A 434 -143.61 -139.66 73.15
C GLU A 434 -145.11 -139.37 73.14
N LEU A 435 -145.58 -138.44 72.31
CA LEU A 435 -147.01 -138.15 72.14
C LEU A 435 -147.74 -139.34 71.52
N LEU A 436 -147.20 -139.90 70.43
CA LEU A 436 -147.73 -141.13 69.81
C LEU A 436 -147.75 -142.30 70.80
N GLN A 437 -146.73 -142.44 71.66
CA GLN A 437 -146.73 -143.46 72.71
C GLN A 437 -147.88 -143.25 73.72
N LYS A 438 -148.12 -142.00 74.14
CA LYS A 438 -149.22 -141.60 75.03
C LYS A 438 -150.61 -141.72 74.37
N GLU A 439 -150.69 -141.80 73.05
CA GLU A 439 -151.92 -142.08 72.30
C GLU A 439 -152.16 -143.59 72.20
N ILE A 440 -151.14 -144.36 71.79
CA ILE A 440 -151.17 -145.82 71.72
C ILE A 440 -151.58 -146.46 73.05
N ASP A 441 -151.10 -145.93 74.19
CA ASP A 441 -151.42 -146.49 75.51
C ASP A 441 -152.82 -146.08 76.01
N ARG A 442 -153.40 -144.96 75.52
CA ARG A 442 -154.83 -144.65 75.69
C ARG A 442 -155.71 -145.52 74.82
N GLU A 443 -155.30 -145.79 73.58
CA GLU A 443 -156.06 -146.63 72.65
C GLU A 443 -156.09 -148.10 73.08
N LYS A 444 -155.04 -148.59 73.75
CA LYS A 444 -155.08 -149.90 74.44
C LYS A 444 -156.11 -149.95 75.57
N ALA A 445 -156.23 -148.89 76.36
CA ALA A 445 -157.20 -148.83 77.46
C ALA A 445 -158.66 -148.85 76.95
N ALA A 446 -158.93 -148.24 75.78
CA ALA A 446 -160.26 -148.21 75.17
C ALA A 446 -160.68 -149.53 74.47
N ARG A 447 -159.75 -150.46 74.22
CA ARG A 447 -160.01 -151.68 73.43
C ARG A 447 -160.61 -152.86 74.20
N LEU A 448 -160.92 -152.72 75.49
CA LEU A 448 -161.56 -153.77 76.30
C LEU A 448 -163.08 -153.63 76.46
N GLU A 449 -163.68 -152.49 76.12
CA GLU A 449 -165.09 -152.18 76.46
C GLU A 449 -166.04 -152.09 75.25
N LEU A 450 -165.55 -152.20 74.02
CA LEU A 450 -166.35 -151.96 72.80
C LEU A 450 -166.22 -153.03 71.71
N GLU A 451 -166.35 -154.29 72.10
CA GLU A 451 -166.71 -155.38 71.18
C GLU A 451 -168.20 -155.26 70.75
N ARG A 452 -168.57 -154.23 69.96
CA ARG A 452 -169.70 -154.26 69.00
C ARG A 452 -169.83 -153.00 68.13
N THR A 453 -170.36 -153.22 66.93
CA THR A 453 -170.89 -152.26 65.92
C THR A 453 -169.92 -151.31 65.18
N ALA A 454 -169.40 -151.83 64.05
CA ALA A 454 -169.20 -151.25 62.71
C ALA A 454 -168.95 -149.72 62.49
N HIS A 455 -167.97 -149.21 61.71
CA HIS A 455 -167.38 -149.60 60.39
C HIS A 455 -168.25 -149.19 59.17
N LEU A 456 -167.78 -148.52 58.10
CA LEU A 456 -166.62 -147.62 57.83
C LEU A 456 -166.82 -146.95 56.43
N GLN A 457 -166.12 -145.84 56.10
CA GLN A 457 -166.04 -145.24 54.75
C GLN A 457 -164.67 -144.54 54.53
N PRO A 458 -163.93 -144.78 53.41
CA PRO A 458 -162.58 -144.18 53.20
C PRO A 458 -162.30 -143.48 51.83
N SER A 459 -161.23 -142.65 51.80
CA SER A 459 -160.44 -142.20 50.62
C SER A 459 -161.07 -141.15 49.65
N THR A 460 -160.38 -140.40 48.75
CA THR A 460 -159.02 -140.46 48.14
C THR A 460 -158.41 -139.07 47.69
N VAL A 461 -157.14 -138.80 48.04
CA VAL A 461 -155.94 -138.46 47.17
C VAL A 461 -155.81 -137.21 46.21
N SER A 462 -154.68 -136.47 46.38
CA SER A 462 -153.72 -135.83 45.38
C SER A 462 -153.64 -134.32 44.99
N ASN A 463 -152.42 -133.74 45.16
CA ASN A 463 -151.49 -133.02 44.20
C ASN A 463 -151.98 -131.82 43.30
N ARG A 464 -151.18 -130.81 42.84
CA ARG A 464 -149.71 -130.71 42.56
C ARG A 464 -149.17 -129.25 42.28
N SER A 465 -147.87 -129.00 42.54
CA SER A 465 -146.90 -128.10 41.82
C SER A 465 -146.94 -126.52 41.81
N PRO A 466 -145.80 -125.81 41.53
CA PRO A 466 -145.62 -124.33 41.72
C PRO A 466 -145.02 -123.54 40.50
N ILE A 467 -144.69 -122.23 40.66
CA ILE A 467 -143.54 -121.43 40.09
C ILE A 467 -143.86 -119.91 39.99
N THR A 468 -142.94 -119.02 40.44
CA THR A 468 -142.84 -117.57 40.03
C THR A 468 -141.38 -117.08 40.08
N ARG A 469 -141.00 -116.04 39.31
CA ARG A 469 -139.62 -115.53 39.12
C ARG A 469 -139.61 -114.00 38.88
N GLN A 470 -138.76 -113.23 39.58
CA GLN A 470 -138.51 -111.79 39.32
C GLN A 470 -137.10 -111.34 39.77
N LYS A 471 -136.62 -110.20 39.25
CA LYS A 471 -135.37 -109.51 39.64
C LYS A 471 -135.41 -108.03 39.24
N SER A 472 -134.93 -107.13 40.11
CA SER A 472 -134.69 -105.69 39.86
C SER A 472 -133.77 -105.11 40.95
N GLY A 473 -132.99 -104.07 40.66
CA GLY A 473 -132.06 -103.41 41.60
C GLY A 473 -130.81 -102.82 40.91
N PHE A 474 -130.15 -101.83 41.54
CA PHE A 474 -129.08 -101.01 40.95
C PHE A 474 -128.00 -100.61 42.02
N GLU A 475 -127.04 -99.75 41.67
CA GLU A 475 -126.04 -99.06 42.56
C GLU A 475 -124.77 -99.88 43.00
N ASN A 476 -123.59 -99.33 43.37
CA ASN A 476 -122.99 -97.96 43.30
C ASN A 476 -121.43 -97.95 43.43
N GLY A 477 -120.75 -96.80 43.19
CA GLY A 477 -119.34 -96.47 43.60
C GLY A 477 -118.19 -97.08 42.76
N ASN A 478 -116.93 -96.58 42.71
CA ASN A 478 -116.15 -95.46 43.32
C ASN A 478 -115.08 -94.97 42.28
N LEU A 479 -114.34 -93.81 42.29
CA LEU A 479 -113.81 -92.83 43.28
C LEU A 479 -112.45 -93.22 43.94
N THR A 480 -111.37 -92.41 44.13
CA THR A 480 -111.06 -90.96 43.87
C THR A 480 -109.58 -90.52 44.19
N ARG A 481 -109.10 -89.37 43.63
CA ARG A 481 -108.17 -88.33 44.23
C ARG A 481 -106.66 -88.70 44.49
N LYS A 482 -105.65 -87.81 44.64
CA LYS A 482 -105.49 -86.30 44.54
C LYS A 482 -104.02 -85.84 44.24
N LEU A 483 -103.81 -84.51 44.15
CA LEU A 483 -102.59 -83.71 43.83
C LEU A 483 -101.72 -83.37 45.09
N SER A 484 -100.56 -82.66 45.11
CA SER A 484 -99.86 -81.66 44.23
C SER A 484 -98.29 -81.77 44.39
N SER A 485 -97.33 -80.81 44.22
CA SER A 485 -97.20 -79.35 43.89
C SER A 485 -95.69 -78.94 43.72
N ALA A 486 -95.40 -77.69 43.24
CA ALA A 486 -94.13 -76.88 43.34
C ALA A 486 -92.89 -77.28 42.48
N SER A 487 -92.00 -76.38 41.99
CA SER A 487 -91.91 -74.88 42.03
C SER A 487 -91.05 -74.21 40.92
N SER A 488 -91.41 -72.96 40.55
CA SER A 488 -90.60 -71.76 40.18
C SER A 488 -89.68 -71.67 38.94
N LEU A 489 -89.88 -70.62 38.10
CA LEU A 489 -88.93 -70.04 37.12
C LEU A 489 -89.15 -68.52 36.85
N SER A 490 -88.04 -67.77 36.73
CA SER A 490 -87.68 -66.55 35.95
C SER A 490 -88.66 -65.43 35.51
N SER A 491 -88.14 -64.17 35.53
CA SER A 491 -88.02 -63.22 34.38
C SER A 491 -88.75 -61.85 34.37
N MET A 492 -88.01 -60.84 33.87
CA MET A 492 -88.39 -59.57 33.17
C MET A 492 -88.49 -58.22 33.92
N GLU A 493 -88.26 -57.13 33.16
CA GLU A 493 -88.05 -55.71 33.57
C GLU A 493 -89.36 -54.94 33.95
N GLU A 494 -89.44 -53.64 34.31
CA GLU A 494 -88.66 -52.43 33.91
C GLU A 494 -88.96 -51.17 34.77
N SER A 495 -88.22 -50.08 34.50
CA SER A 495 -88.62 -48.65 34.56
C SER A 495 -88.56 -47.81 35.88
N PHE A 496 -87.52 -46.97 35.91
CA PHE A 496 -87.47 -45.52 36.22
C PHE A 496 -88.09 -44.88 37.48
N PHE A 497 -87.23 -44.16 38.23
CA PHE A 497 -87.46 -42.75 38.56
C PHE A 497 -86.14 -41.93 38.53
N LEU A 498 -86.22 -40.61 38.34
CA LEU A 498 -85.09 -39.67 38.11
C LEU A 498 -84.59 -39.05 39.45
N GLN A 499 -83.54 -38.20 39.58
CA GLN A 499 -83.05 -37.13 38.68
C GLN A 499 -81.68 -36.53 39.16
N ALA A 500 -81.16 -35.54 38.42
CA ALA A 500 -79.93 -34.72 38.60
C ALA A 500 -78.62 -35.43 38.14
N SER A 501 -78.03 -35.18 36.96
CA SER A 501 -77.68 -33.92 36.24
C SER A 501 -76.53 -33.15 36.94
N LEU A 502 -75.43 -32.77 36.29
CA LEU A 502 -75.28 -32.15 34.95
C LEU A 502 -74.04 -32.58 34.15
N ASP A 503 -74.03 -32.25 32.85
CA ASP A 503 -72.90 -32.34 31.90
C ASP A 503 -71.75 -31.35 32.17
N SER A 504 -70.55 -31.65 31.65
CA SER A 504 -69.83 -30.77 30.71
C SER A 504 -68.64 -31.47 30.03
N SER A 505 -68.26 -30.98 28.84
CA SER A 505 -67.35 -31.62 27.89
C SER A 505 -65.97 -30.93 27.77
N ASN A 506 -65.09 -31.57 26.98
CA ASN A 506 -63.80 -31.07 26.47
C ASN A 506 -63.63 -29.54 26.39
N SER A 507 -62.50 -29.01 26.89
CA SER A 507 -61.47 -28.36 26.03
C SER A 507 -60.26 -27.83 26.84
N PHE A 508 -59.06 -27.99 26.28
CA PHE A 508 -57.82 -27.24 26.52
C PHE A 508 -57.56 -26.60 27.92
N SER A 509 -56.64 -27.20 28.67
CA SER A 509 -55.76 -26.46 29.60
C SER A 509 -54.41 -27.18 29.78
N GLU A 510 -53.38 -26.59 29.19
CA GLU A 510 -51.97 -26.54 29.63
C GLU A 510 -51.23 -27.81 30.11
N ARG A 511 -50.11 -28.14 29.45
CA ARG A 511 -49.09 -29.06 30.00
C ARG A 511 -48.51 -28.48 31.30
N ARG A 512 -48.78 -29.11 32.45
CA ARG A 512 -48.00 -28.91 33.69
C ARG A 512 -47.14 -30.15 33.98
N ASN A 513 -45.94 -29.92 34.53
CA ASN A 513 -44.91 -30.95 34.67
C ASN A 513 -45.28 -32.02 35.72
N PRO A 514 -44.99 -33.32 35.48
CA PRO A 514 -45.20 -34.38 36.45
C PRO A 514 -44.09 -34.39 37.51
N GLY A 515 -44.05 -33.37 38.37
CA GLY A 515 -42.97 -33.18 39.34
C GLY A 515 -43.33 -32.47 40.65
N GLU A 516 -44.52 -31.87 40.77
CA GLU A 516 -44.97 -31.26 42.03
C GLU A 516 -45.88 -32.21 42.81
N THR A 517 -45.31 -32.85 43.83
CA THR A 517 -46.05 -33.66 44.80
C THR A 517 -46.99 -32.76 45.61
N VAL A 518 -48.30 -32.84 45.33
CA VAL A 518 -49.32 -32.22 46.19
C VAL A 518 -49.30 -32.92 47.55
N THR A 519 -48.63 -32.30 48.53
CA THR A 519 -48.49 -32.83 49.89
C THR A 519 -49.83 -32.75 50.61
N SER A 520 -50.52 -33.89 50.71
CA SER A 520 -51.78 -34.03 51.43
C SER A 520 -51.67 -33.44 52.86
N PRO A 521 -52.61 -32.59 53.32
CA PRO A 521 -52.52 -31.91 54.62
C PRO A 521 -52.32 -32.84 55.82
N TYR A 522 -52.72 -34.11 55.69
CA TYR A 522 -52.54 -35.13 56.73
C TYR A 522 -51.08 -35.60 56.88
N PHE A 523 -50.31 -35.63 55.78
CA PHE A 523 -48.87 -35.98 55.81
C PHE A 523 -48.06 -34.96 56.63
N VAL A 524 -48.44 -33.68 56.50
CA VAL A 524 -47.88 -32.54 57.25
C VAL A 524 -48.27 -32.56 58.74
N LYS A 525 -49.11 -33.52 59.18
CA LYS A 525 -49.47 -33.71 60.60
C LYS A 525 -48.99 -35.04 61.19
N SER A 526 -48.41 -35.93 60.38
CA SER A 526 -47.90 -37.24 60.80
C SER A 526 -46.36 -37.33 60.88
N MET A 527 -45.62 -36.37 60.31
CA MET A 527 -44.16 -36.32 60.42
C MET A 527 -43.71 -35.79 61.79
N THR A 528 -42.56 -36.25 62.28
CA THR A 528 -41.96 -35.73 63.53
C THR A 528 -41.31 -34.36 63.31
N PRO A 529 -41.14 -33.51 64.35
CA PRO A 529 -40.52 -32.20 64.22
C PRO A 529 -39.12 -32.24 63.57
N SER A 530 -38.31 -33.24 63.91
CA SER A 530 -36.98 -33.45 63.30
C SER A 530 -37.05 -33.74 61.80
N ALA A 531 -38.10 -34.44 61.33
CA ALA A 531 -38.31 -34.72 59.91
C ALA A 531 -38.82 -33.49 59.13
N PHE A 532 -39.45 -32.51 59.79
CA PHE A 532 -39.67 -31.19 59.20
C PHE A 532 -38.38 -30.38 59.12
N GLU A 533 -37.56 -30.41 60.15
CA GLU A 533 -36.28 -29.69 60.19
C GLU A 533 -35.30 -30.17 59.10
N THR A 534 -35.29 -31.48 58.79
CA THR A 534 -34.51 -32.02 57.67
C THR A 534 -35.11 -31.68 56.30
N MET A 535 -36.43 -31.72 56.15
CA MET A 535 -37.10 -31.28 54.91
C MET A 535 -36.91 -29.78 54.65
N LEU A 536 -36.90 -28.95 55.70
CA LEU A 536 -36.63 -27.52 55.60
C LEU A 536 -35.18 -27.30 55.12
N ARG A 537 -34.19 -27.93 55.77
CA ARG A 537 -32.78 -27.86 55.35
C ARG A 537 -32.55 -28.39 53.93
N GLN A 538 -33.29 -29.41 53.50
CA GLN A 538 -33.24 -29.86 52.11
C GLN A 538 -33.74 -28.77 51.16
N LYS A 539 -34.87 -28.12 51.45
CA LYS A 539 -35.42 -27.05 50.61
C LYS A 539 -34.59 -25.77 50.66
N GLU A 540 -33.96 -25.44 51.78
CA GLU A 540 -32.95 -24.40 51.89
C GLU A 540 -31.72 -24.71 51.02
N GLY A 541 -31.26 -25.96 51.00
CA GLY A 541 -30.17 -26.41 50.13
C GLY A 541 -30.53 -26.40 48.64
N GLU A 542 -31.75 -26.81 48.28
CA GLU A 542 -32.28 -26.69 46.91
C GLU A 542 -32.38 -25.20 46.49
N LEU A 543 -32.91 -24.33 47.34
CA LEU A 543 -32.98 -22.87 47.09
C LEU A 543 -31.58 -22.26 46.93
N ALA A 544 -30.62 -22.60 47.79
CA ALA A 544 -29.23 -22.14 47.67
C ALA A 544 -28.57 -22.61 46.36
N SER A 545 -28.88 -23.84 45.92
CA SER A 545 -28.44 -24.37 44.63
C SER A 545 -29.05 -23.58 43.45
N TYR A 546 -30.35 -23.29 43.49
CA TYR A 546 -31.01 -22.46 42.47
C TYR A 546 -30.50 -21.01 42.47
N MET A 547 -30.25 -20.39 43.63
CA MET A 547 -29.67 -19.05 43.73
C MET A 547 -28.24 -18.99 43.17
N SER A 548 -27.40 -19.98 43.47
CA SER A 548 -26.05 -20.10 42.91
C SER A 548 -26.07 -20.30 41.39
N ARG A 549 -27.00 -21.12 40.88
CA ARG A 549 -27.23 -21.30 39.44
C ARG A 549 -27.78 -20.05 38.75
N LEU A 550 -28.63 -19.28 39.42
CA LEU A 550 -29.11 -17.99 38.91
C LEU A 550 -27.95 -17.00 38.80
N ALA A 551 -27.24 -16.73 39.90
CA ALA A 551 -26.13 -15.78 39.94
C ALA A 551 -25.01 -16.09 38.92
N SER A 552 -24.72 -17.38 38.68
CA SER A 552 -23.77 -17.78 37.62
C SER A 552 -24.31 -17.56 36.21
N MET A 553 -25.60 -17.80 35.95
CA MET A 553 -26.22 -17.46 34.66
C MET A 553 -26.30 -15.94 34.44
N GLU A 554 -26.53 -15.16 35.48
CA GLU A 554 -26.52 -13.69 35.42
C GLU A 554 -25.11 -13.16 35.13
N SER A 555 -24.08 -13.67 35.82
CA SER A 555 -22.69 -13.33 35.51
C SER A 555 -22.30 -13.66 34.06
N ILE A 556 -22.77 -14.80 33.51
CA ILE A 556 -22.52 -15.18 32.11
C ILE A 556 -23.28 -14.26 31.13
N ARG A 557 -24.55 -13.92 31.43
CA ARG A 557 -25.35 -12.96 30.66
C ARG A 557 -24.64 -11.61 30.61
N ASP A 558 -24.13 -11.15 31.74
CA ASP A 558 -23.53 -9.82 31.87
C ASP A 558 -22.16 -9.75 31.18
N SER A 559 -21.33 -10.81 31.28
CA SER A 559 -20.08 -10.89 30.49
C SER A 559 -20.34 -10.97 28.98
N LEU A 560 -21.38 -11.68 28.54
CA LEU A 560 -21.77 -11.73 27.13
C LEU A 560 -22.33 -10.37 26.65
N ALA A 561 -22.98 -9.60 27.51
CA ALA A 561 -23.40 -8.24 27.19
C ALA A 561 -22.21 -7.28 27.03
N GLU A 562 -21.19 -7.38 27.89
CA GLU A 562 -19.92 -6.65 27.73
C GLU A 562 -19.20 -7.02 26.42
N GLU A 563 -19.13 -8.30 26.08
CA GLU A 563 -18.57 -8.76 24.80
C GLU A 563 -19.35 -8.23 23.60
N LEU A 564 -20.70 -8.26 23.63
CA LEU A 564 -21.53 -7.71 22.57
C LEU A 564 -21.30 -6.21 22.40
N VAL A 565 -21.29 -5.42 23.48
CA VAL A 565 -21.01 -3.97 23.42
C VAL A 565 -19.61 -3.71 22.86
N LYS A 566 -18.61 -4.49 23.29
CA LYS A 566 -17.22 -4.39 22.81
C LYS A 566 -17.11 -4.69 21.32
N MET A 567 -17.78 -5.73 20.83
CA MET A 567 -17.80 -6.08 19.40
C MET A 567 -18.57 -5.04 18.58
N THR A 568 -19.71 -4.52 19.07
CA THR A 568 -20.44 -3.42 18.42
C THR A 568 -19.56 -2.18 18.28
N ALA A 569 -18.87 -1.77 19.34
CA ALA A 569 -17.95 -0.62 19.30
C ALA A 569 -16.70 -0.86 18.42
N GLN A 570 -16.35 -2.10 18.08
CA GLN A 570 -15.35 -2.42 17.06
C GLN A 570 -15.92 -2.31 15.64
N CYS A 571 -17.13 -2.83 15.41
CA CYS A 571 -17.85 -2.68 14.15
C CYS A 571 -18.10 -1.21 13.78
N GLU A 572 -18.44 -0.36 14.76
CA GLU A 572 -18.60 1.09 14.56
C GLU A 572 -17.30 1.78 14.13
N LYS A 573 -16.16 1.42 14.75
CA LYS A 573 -14.84 1.96 14.38
C LYS A 573 -14.43 1.54 12.96
N LEU A 574 -14.54 0.24 12.66
CA LEU A 574 -14.27 -0.28 11.32
C LEU A 574 -15.21 0.32 10.27
N GLY A 575 -16.47 0.60 10.63
CA GLY A 575 -17.42 1.33 9.78
C GLY A 575 -17.00 2.78 9.52
N ALA A 576 -16.51 3.49 10.53
CA ALA A 576 -15.99 4.86 10.39
C ALA A 576 -14.71 4.91 9.53
N GLU A 577 -13.78 3.97 9.74
CA GLU A 577 -12.58 3.81 8.91
C GLU A 577 -12.96 3.49 7.44
N ALA A 578 -13.89 2.56 7.24
CA ALA A 578 -14.41 2.21 5.91
C ALA A 578 -15.13 3.37 5.20
N ALA A 579 -15.75 4.29 5.95
CA ALA A 579 -16.37 5.50 5.41
C ALA A 579 -15.35 6.55 4.92
N ILE A 580 -14.10 6.52 5.40
CA ILE A 580 -13.02 7.42 4.99
C ILE A 580 -12.30 6.90 3.73
N LEU A 581 -12.19 5.58 3.55
CA LEU A 581 -11.51 4.96 2.41
C LEU A 581 -11.93 5.48 1.01
N PRO A 582 -13.22 5.75 0.70
CA PRO A 582 -13.63 6.33 -0.58
C PRO A 582 -13.02 7.70 -0.86
N GLY A 583 -12.83 8.55 0.16
CA GLY A 583 -12.22 9.87 0.01
C GLY A 583 -10.75 9.76 -0.40
N VAL A 584 -9.98 8.96 0.36
CA VAL A 584 -8.56 8.70 0.07
C VAL A 584 -8.37 8.03 -1.31
N ARG A 585 -9.31 7.17 -1.73
CA ARG A 585 -9.31 6.60 -3.09
C ARG A 585 -9.57 7.66 -4.17
N ALA A 586 -10.54 8.55 -3.96
CA ALA A 586 -10.81 9.65 -4.89
C ALA A 586 -9.62 10.62 -5.00
N GLU A 587 -8.94 10.93 -3.90
CA GLU A 587 -7.70 11.73 -3.88
C GLU A 587 -6.56 11.02 -4.64
N LEU A 588 -6.36 9.72 -4.41
CA LEU A 588 -5.37 8.91 -5.12
C LEU A 588 -5.63 8.89 -6.63
N GLU A 589 -6.89 8.72 -7.06
CA GLU A 589 -7.25 8.79 -8.46
C GLU A 589 -7.09 10.21 -9.04
N ALA A 590 -7.43 11.26 -8.30
CA ALA A 590 -7.25 12.65 -8.72
C ALA A 590 -5.75 13.03 -8.80
N LEU A 591 -4.89 12.40 -8.01
CA LEU A 591 -3.43 12.51 -8.13
C LEU A 591 -2.92 11.73 -9.34
N ARG A 592 -3.39 10.49 -9.56
CA ARG A 592 -3.05 9.69 -10.76
C ARG A 592 -3.44 10.40 -12.05
N ARG A 593 -4.65 10.95 -12.16
CA ARG A 593 -5.10 11.75 -13.32
C ARG A 593 -4.20 12.96 -13.58
N ARG A 594 -3.79 13.67 -12.52
CA ARG A 594 -2.82 14.79 -12.64
C ARG A 594 -1.43 14.34 -13.05
N HIS A 595 -0.98 13.16 -12.60
CA HIS A 595 0.31 12.61 -13.00
C HIS A 595 0.31 12.14 -14.46
N SER A 596 -0.75 11.46 -14.92
CA SER A 596 -0.92 11.11 -16.33
C SER A 596 -0.92 12.34 -17.23
N ALA A 597 -1.72 13.37 -16.90
CA ALA A 597 -1.74 14.62 -17.65
C ALA A 597 -0.39 15.36 -17.65
N ALA A 598 0.39 15.27 -16.56
CA ALA A 598 1.74 15.82 -16.51
C ALA A 598 2.75 15.04 -17.39
N LEU A 599 2.59 13.72 -17.50
CA LEU A 599 3.40 12.89 -18.41
C LEU A 599 3.01 13.09 -19.88
N GLU A 600 1.72 13.25 -20.18
CA GLU A 600 1.22 13.62 -21.51
C GLU A 600 1.78 14.98 -21.94
N LEU A 601 1.67 16.00 -21.06
CA LEU A 601 2.25 17.33 -21.32
C LEU A 601 3.78 17.33 -21.43
N MET A 602 4.49 16.44 -20.73
CA MET A 602 5.93 16.25 -20.92
C MET A 602 6.24 15.67 -22.30
N GLY A 603 5.53 14.60 -22.69
CA GLY A 603 5.67 13.97 -24.01
C GLY A 603 5.50 14.98 -25.15
N GLU A 604 4.44 15.81 -25.11
CA GLU A 604 4.24 16.89 -26.08
C GLU A 604 5.43 17.87 -26.14
N ARG A 605 6.04 18.24 -25.00
CA ARG A 605 7.18 19.17 -24.99
C ARG A 605 8.46 18.50 -25.48
N ASP A 606 8.65 17.21 -25.21
CA ASP A 606 9.78 16.44 -25.73
C ASP A 606 9.65 16.25 -27.26
N GLU A 607 8.45 15.99 -27.77
CA GLU A 607 8.14 15.94 -29.21
C GLU A 607 8.41 17.31 -29.89
N GLU A 608 7.90 18.43 -29.34
CA GLU A 608 8.21 19.79 -29.81
C GLU A 608 9.73 20.08 -29.81
N LEU A 609 10.46 19.58 -28.81
CA LEU A 609 11.91 19.73 -28.72
C LEU A 609 12.67 18.85 -29.72
N GLU A 610 12.12 17.72 -30.15
CA GLU A 610 12.69 16.89 -31.23
C GLU A 610 12.42 17.50 -32.61
N GLU A 611 11.22 18.04 -32.86
CA GLU A 611 10.92 18.81 -34.09
C GLU A 611 11.86 20.01 -34.24
N LEU A 612 11.99 20.85 -33.20
CA LEU A 612 12.91 22.00 -33.22
C LEU A 612 14.39 21.60 -33.34
N ARG A 613 14.77 20.38 -32.91
CA ARG A 613 16.12 19.85 -33.15
C ARG A 613 16.32 19.42 -34.60
N ALA A 614 15.31 18.82 -35.23
CA ALA A 614 15.33 18.48 -36.64
C ALA A 614 15.44 19.73 -37.52
N ASP A 615 14.61 20.74 -37.29
CA ASP A 615 14.69 22.07 -37.95
C ASP A 615 16.11 22.67 -37.86
N ILE A 616 16.72 22.60 -36.67
CA ILE A 616 18.08 23.10 -36.42
C ILE A 616 19.15 22.27 -37.15
N VAL A 617 18.92 20.98 -37.40
CA VAL A 617 19.81 20.13 -38.21
C VAL A 617 19.65 20.47 -39.70
N ASP A 618 18.42 20.50 -40.21
CA ASP A 618 18.12 20.80 -41.61
C ASP A 618 18.61 22.19 -42.02
N LEU A 619 18.44 23.20 -41.15
CA LEU A 619 19.01 24.54 -41.33
C LEU A 619 20.55 24.50 -41.38
N LYS A 620 21.21 23.69 -40.54
CA LYS A 620 22.68 23.53 -40.57
C LYS A 620 23.15 22.81 -41.84
N GLU A 621 22.40 21.84 -42.33
CA GLU A 621 22.70 21.14 -43.59
C GLU A 621 22.56 22.12 -44.77
N MET A 622 21.44 22.86 -44.85
CA MET A 622 21.23 23.94 -45.81
C MET A 622 22.34 25.00 -45.79
N TYR A 623 22.81 25.42 -44.60
CA TYR A 623 23.95 26.34 -44.51
C TYR A 623 25.28 25.70 -44.92
N ARG A 624 25.54 24.42 -44.61
CA ARG A 624 26.72 23.69 -45.12
C ARG A 624 26.69 23.59 -46.63
N GLU A 625 25.54 23.28 -47.25
CA GLU A 625 25.40 23.22 -48.71
C GLU A 625 25.67 24.57 -49.36
N GLN A 626 25.12 25.66 -48.81
CA GLN A 626 25.40 27.02 -49.30
C GLN A 626 26.89 27.37 -49.21
N VAL A 627 27.56 27.04 -48.09
CA VAL A 627 29.01 27.23 -47.93
C VAL A 627 29.79 26.36 -48.93
N ASN A 628 29.45 25.09 -49.10
CA ASN A 628 30.08 24.18 -50.05
C ASN A 628 29.92 24.68 -51.51
N LEU A 629 28.74 25.19 -51.88
CA LEU A 629 28.49 25.79 -53.19
C LEU A 629 29.33 27.05 -53.42
N LEU A 630 29.56 27.86 -52.38
CA LEU A 630 30.45 29.04 -52.45
C LEU A 630 31.92 28.64 -52.56
N VAL A 631 32.38 27.66 -51.74
CA VAL A 631 33.74 27.10 -51.81
C VAL A 631 34.03 26.49 -53.18
N ASN A 632 33.10 25.71 -53.73
CA ASN A 632 33.23 25.12 -55.06
C ASN A 632 33.32 26.19 -56.16
N LYS A 633 32.55 27.28 -56.06
CA LYS A 633 32.67 28.43 -56.97
C LYS A 633 34.04 29.10 -56.87
N ILE A 634 34.56 29.30 -55.66
CA ILE A 634 35.91 29.87 -55.44
C ILE A 634 36.99 28.94 -56.01
N GLN A 635 36.90 27.63 -55.81
CA GLN A 635 37.82 26.66 -56.41
C GLN A 635 37.78 26.70 -57.95
N VAL A 636 36.59 26.74 -58.56
CA VAL A 636 36.45 26.85 -60.03
C VAL A 636 36.99 28.17 -60.57
N VAL A 637 36.88 29.27 -59.82
CA VAL A 637 37.48 30.56 -60.18
C VAL A 637 39.01 30.53 -60.06
N ASN A 638 39.55 29.93 -58.99
CA ASN A 638 40.99 29.77 -58.78
C ASN A 638 41.65 28.70 -59.69
N SER A 639 40.86 27.95 -60.47
CA SER A 639 41.33 26.92 -61.41
C SER A 639 41.29 27.37 -62.88
N ARG A 640 41.23 28.69 -63.11
CA ARG A 640 41.16 29.33 -64.43
C ARG A 640 42.19 30.45 -64.54
#